data_AF-A0A1W9GY40-F1
#
_entry.id   AF-A0A1W9GY40-F1
#
_cell.length_a   1.000
_cell.length_b   1.000
_cell.length_c   1.000
_cell.angle_alpha   90.00
_cell.angle_beta   90.00
_cell.angle_gamma   90.00
#
_symmetry.space_group_name_H-M   'P 1'
#
loop_
_entity.id
_entity.type
_entity.pdbx_description
1 polymer ?
#
loop_
_entity_poly.entity_id
_entity_poly.type
_entity_poly.pdbx_seq_one_letter_code
_entity_poly.pdbx_strand_id
1 'polypeptide(L)'
;MPTDQVFISYSRADRAACVQLRTELEKAGLSAFRDEDNIQPGDEWIAELEKALEQCTAFILLIGKDGVQRWVSAEYHVALRRHYAKTDAANSLPIFPVLLQDAQSVSLPAFLSSFQSVRWNASESLPPQLIAAIKNRAARSGNAITFEGCPFLGLSAFGRQHASLFFGRRQETLKALEGLGDQQRIDPQRTQRNHGEKYFRWLQIEGNSGSGKSSLVNAGMLPLIEQGFLLERTGFAQWRILGPMMPGKTPLEKLAETLEQGLVEDPTRRDSLGRLKRLKEDTRALAFTLKDFKQPNSAYLLIVDQFEELFTFADETERTQFDALLAHALADPECPLFLINTVRADFLDRFEYLPQLQTAYNENCKRYFLPLISAQGLQDCIEQPAKLAGLDVSEITTAILKDTQDEIGALPLVENALLLLWQQRQDHKLSGQLYQQLGGIAGMLSNQADALLARIDQAVPQGKLAALELLLRLTRINDEGRHTRQRIALDEAVFVAGNGDDKTGRKVVEMLSGQHDHSVMHTGHHDVLRLITINQEQDRHYADLIHETLIRARGKDITTGKLIGYWPALFDYIDDNRDRDQYRQLLAHESQQWQRSKGLGRIWNLRWFGLNKFRQLRTPGHSIEGRFLAWSRRMQLGLASIMAMLVLYGVESIVWVQQHDLSPDMIWALQRFRFGDPILPALTAIPSGSFNMGEQDAAFIANLGEYEKHFGVPGKTIQMAQPFYLSTTEITYEQYDYYVWQQHRSGYKVGFPNTAKGGRGDRPVVNVNWHEARAYTTWLSEQTDQQCRLPTEAEWEFAARAGTASAYHWGDESGSNNANCNGCGSSWDNQEAAPAGSFPANQYGLHDMSGNVWEWTCSNWRERFDGSEQHCNDDNADSQFRVVRGGSWYSFPDCARSAARSFNRPGNRDGVIGFRVLCSSPIE
;
A
#
# COMPACT_ATOMS: atom_id res chain seq x y z
N MET A 1 26.94 68.26 -20.76
CA MET A 1 26.20 67.62 -19.64
C MET A 1 24.99 66.95 -20.24
N PRO A 2 24.59 65.74 -19.84
CA PRO A 2 23.37 65.14 -20.36
C PRO A 2 22.21 66.03 -19.89
N THR A 3 21.49 66.62 -20.83
CA THR A 3 20.25 67.36 -20.57
C THR A 3 19.27 66.41 -19.91
N ASP A 4 18.75 66.75 -18.72
CA ASP A 4 17.71 65.98 -18.04
C ASP A 4 16.42 66.02 -18.86
N GLN A 5 16.33 65.09 -19.81
CA GLN A 5 15.21 64.99 -20.72
C GLN A 5 14.06 64.26 -20.05
N VAL A 6 12.87 64.85 -20.08
CA VAL A 6 11.67 64.34 -19.44
C VAL A 6 10.69 63.90 -20.52
N PHE A 7 10.13 62.70 -20.37
CA PHE A 7 9.04 62.22 -21.21
C PHE A 7 7.70 62.59 -20.56
N ILE A 8 6.80 63.23 -21.30
CA ILE A 8 5.46 63.57 -20.82
C ILE A 8 4.46 62.76 -21.63
N SER A 9 3.70 61.91 -20.97
CA SER A 9 2.66 61.14 -21.64
C SER A 9 1.28 61.55 -21.13
N TYR A 10 0.35 61.76 -22.08
CA TYR A 10 -0.92 62.47 -21.87
C TYR A 10 -2.00 62.00 -22.86
N SER A 11 -3.27 62.19 -22.51
CA SER A 11 -4.38 61.97 -23.45
C SER A 11 -4.49 63.13 -24.43
N ARG A 12 -4.89 62.88 -25.70
CA ARG A 12 -5.18 63.95 -26.67
C ARG A 12 -6.22 64.96 -26.16
N ALA A 13 -7.14 64.54 -25.29
CA ALA A 13 -8.12 65.42 -24.64
C ALA A 13 -7.47 66.46 -23.70
N ASP A 14 -6.29 66.14 -23.16
CA ASP A 14 -5.55 66.96 -22.19
C ASP A 14 -4.39 67.76 -22.83
N ARG A 15 -4.36 67.86 -24.17
CA ARG A 15 -3.26 68.49 -24.92
C ARG A 15 -2.93 69.91 -24.46
N ALA A 16 -3.95 70.72 -24.17
CA ALA A 16 -3.76 72.10 -23.72
C ALA A 16 -3.00 72.15 -22.38
N ALA A 17 -3.31 71.25 -21.44
CA ALA A 17 -2.63 71.15 -20.17
C ALA A 17 -1.19 70.60 -20.33
N CYS A 18 -0.95 69.69 -21.27
CA CYS A 18 0.39 69.19 -21.58
C CYS A 18 1.32 70.28 -22.13
N VAL A 19 0.85 71.11 -23.07
CA VAL A 19 1.62 72.25 -23.61
C VAL A 19 2.04 73.20 -22.49
N GLN A 20 1.14 73.43 -21.54
CA GLN A 20 1.38 74.29 -20.40
C GLN A 20 2.36 73.67 -19.40
N LEU A 21 2.21 72.37 -19.09
CA LEU A 21 3.11 71.59 -18.23
C LEU A 21 4.54 71.65 -18.74
N ARG A 22 4.68 71.47 -20.07
CA ARG A 22 5.96 71.56 -20.76
C ARG A 22 6.58 72.94 -20.64
N THR A 23 5.80 74.00 -20.89
CA THR A 23 6.28 75.38 -20.80
C THR A 23 6.85 75.66 -19.40
N GLU A 24 6.20 75.16 -18.36
CA GLU A 24 6.66 75.30 -16.98
C GLU A 24 7.90 74.43 -16.68
N LEU A 25 8.03 73.23 -17.25
CA LEU A 25 9.24 72.40 -17.15
C LEU A 25 10.45 73.06 -17.85
N GLU A 26 10.25 73.64 -19.03
CA GLU A 26 11.29 74.34 -19.79
C GLU A 26 11.75 75.62 -19.06
N LYS A 27 10.82 76.39 -18.47
CA LYS A 27 11.16 77.51 -17.56
C LYS A 27 12.00 77.07 -16.35
N ALA A 28 11.80 75.84 -15.88
CA ALA A 28 12.56 75.26 -14.78
C ALA A 28 13.93 74.67 -15.20
N GLY A 29 14.29 74.74 -16.48
CA GLY A 29 15.54 74.24 -17.05
C GLY A 29 15.55 72.74 -17.36
N LEU A 30 14.37 72.11 -17.48
CA LEU A 30 14.21 70.70 -17.90
C LEU A 30 13.74 70.66 -19.36
N SER A 31 14.33 69.78 -20.18
CA SER A 31 13.91 69.61 -21.58
C SER A 31 12.83 68.54 -21.69
N ALA A 32 11.65 68.85 -22.25
CA ALA A 32 10.62 67.84 -22.51
C ALA A 32 10.73 67.25 -23.93
N PHE A 33 10.61 65.92 -24.07
CA PHE A 33 10.53 65.27 -25.38
C PHE A 33 9.26 65.70 -26.15
N ARG A 34 9.34 65.76 -27.49
CA ARG A 34 8.26 66.24 -28.37
C ARG A 34 7.95 65.23 -29.48
N ASP A 35 6.86 64.50 -29.31
CA ASP A 35 6.43 63.44 -30.24
C ASP A 35 6.13 64.00 -31.64
N GLU A 36 5.55 65.20 -31.73
CA GLU A 36 5.13 65.84 -33.00
C GLU A 36 6.26 66.50 -33.81
N ASP A 37 7.44 66.74 -33.22
CA ASP A 37 8.57 67.39 -33.90
C ASP A 37 9.74 66.44 -34.18
N ASN A 38 9.85 65.34 -33.41
CA ASN A 38 11.00 64.44 -33.46
C ASN A 38 10.76 63.15 -34.26
N ILE A 39 9.52 62.85 -34.64
CA ILE A 39 9.15 61.67 -35.44
C ILE A 39 8.74 62.13 -36.84
N GLN A 40 9.45 61.70 -37.87
CA GLN A 40 9.15 62.09 -39.25
C GLN A 40 8.06 61.18 -39.86
N PRO A 41 7.25 61.69 -40.81
CA PRO A 41 6.34 60.85 -41.58
C PRO A 41 7.10 59.75 -42.32
N GLY A 42 6.89 58.49 -41.93
CA GLY A 42 7.58 57.31 -42.48
C GLY A 42 8.42 56.54 -41.46
N ASP A 43 8.70 57.12 -40.28
CA ASP A 43 9.38 56.42 -39.19
C ASP A 43 8.47 55.36 -38.55
N GLU A 44 9.08 54.28 -38.06
CA GLU A 44 8.40 53.30 -37.20
C GLU A 44 8.16 53.94 -35.83
N TRP A 45 7.04 54.65 -35.71
CA TRP A 45 6.63 55.48 -34.57
C TRP A 45 6.97 54.88 -33.18
N ILE A 46 6.76 53.57 -33.02
CA ILE A 46 6.99 52.86 -31.75
C ILE A 46 8.48 52.68 -31.45
N ALA A 47 9.30 52.35 -32.44
CA ALA A 47 10.73 52.16 -32.27
C ALA A 47 11.44 53.47 -31.88
N GLU A 48 11.01 54.60 -32.47
CA GLU A 48 11.54 55.91 -32.12
C GLU A 48 11.05 56.38 -30.73
N LEU A 49 9.82 56.02 -30.33
CA LEU A 49 9.35 56.24 -28.95
C LEU A 49 10.13 55.42 -27.92
N GLU A 50 10.42 54.14 -28.18
CA GLU A 50 11.27 53.30 -27.32
C GLU A 50 12.65 53.93 -27.12
N LYS A 51 13.28 54.36 -28.21
CA LYS A 51 14.59 55.02 -28.23
C LYS A 51 14.59 56.37 -27.53
N ALA A 52 13.53 57.16 -27.69
CA ALA A 52 13.34 58.41 -26.95
C ALA A 52 13.19 58.15 -25.45
N LEU A 53 12.41 57.14 -25.07
CA LEU A 53 12.22 56.73 -23.70
C LEU A 53 13.47 56.12 -23.07
N GLU A 54 14.37 55.50 -23.83
CA GLU A 54 15.68 55.05 -23.34
C GLU A 54 16.60 56.22 -22.96
N GLN A 55 16.47 57.36 -23.65
CA GLN A 55 17.31 58.55 -23.43
C GLN A 55 16.77 59.47 -22.32
N CYS A 56 15.49 59.34 -21.96
CA CYS A 56 14.86 60.16 -20.92
C CYS A 56 15.37 59.81 -19.50
N THR A 57 15.21 60.75 -18.58
CA THR A 57 15.68 60.67 -17.18
C THR A 57 14.52 60.67 -16.17
N ALA A 58 13.32 61.05 -16.59
CA ALA A 58 12.08 60.97 -15.83
C ALA A 58 10.88 60.77 -16.75
N PHE A 59 9.82 60.13 -16.25
CA PHE A 59 8.56 59.92 -16.94
C PHE A 59 7.43 60.61 -16.17
N ILE A 60 6.76 61.58 -16.80
CA ILE A 60 5.61 62.29 -16.23
C ILE A 60 4.34 61.77 -16.91
N LEU A 61 3.37 61.40 -16.09
CA LEU A 61 2.06 60.95 -16.53
C LEU A 61 1.00 62.01 -16.19
N LEU A 62 0.44 62.68 -17.20
CA LEU A 62 -0.61 63.69 -17.02
C LEU A 62 -2.01 63.08 -17.16
N ILE A 63 -2.89 63.33 -16.18
CA ILE A 63 -4.19 62.67 -16.07
C ILE A 63 -5.32 63.69 -15.88
N GLY A 64 -6.25 63.73 -16.84
CA GLY A 64 -7.46 64.56 -16.81
C GLY A 64 -8.74 63.88 -16.32
N LYS A 65 -9.88 64.55 -16.56
CA LYS A 65 -11.23 64.17 -16.11
C LYS A 65 -11.67 62.78 -16.57
N ASP A 66 -11.37 62.44 -17.82
CA ASP A 66 -11.76 61.15 -18.40
C ASP A 66 -10.89 60.00 -17.86
N GLY A 67 -9.78 60.31 -17.19
CA GLY A 67 -8.82 59.32 -16.75
C GLY A 67 -8.03 58.72 -17.90
N VAL A 68 -7.50 57.52 -17.67
CA VAL A 68 -6.71 56.78 -18.65
C VAL A 68 -7.64 55.95 -19.56
N GLN A 69 -8.37 56.58 -20.50
CA GLN A 69 -9.39 55.87 -21.30
C GLN A 69 -8.88 55.16 -22.56
N ARG A 70 -7.74 55.61 -23.12
CA ARG A 70 -7.26 55.16 -24.45
C ARG A 70 -5.74 55.04 -24.50
N TRP A 71 -5.15 54.54 -23.44
CA TRP A 71 -3.73 54.20 -23.44
C TRP A 71 -3.52 52.83 -24.05
N VAL A 72 -3.23 52.83 -25.35
CA VAL A 72 -2.61 51.70 -26.04
C VAL A 72 -1.47 52.29 -26.87
N SER A 73 -0.25 52.27 -26.34
CA SER A 73 0.97 52.32 -27.14
C SER A 73 2.19 52.33 -26.22
N ALA A 74 2.95 51.23 -26.21
CA ALA A 74 4.39 51.09 -25.94
C ALA A 74 5.07 51.93 -24.83
N GLU A 75 4.89 53.25 -24.78
CA GLU A 75 5.53 54.19 -23.85
C GLU A 75 5.39 53.79 -22.39
N TYR A 76 4.17 53.38 -22.03
CA TYR A 76 3.80 52.88 -20.72
C TYR A 76 4.56 51.62 -20.32
N HIS A 77 4.59 50.61 -21.19
CA HIS A 77 5.27 49.35 -20.92
C HIS A 77 6.78 49.52 -20.93
N VAL A 78 7.32 50.40 -21.77
CA VAL A 78 8.76 50.74 -21.78
C VAL A 78 9.13 51.47 -20.51
N ALA A 79 8.31 52.42 -20.06
CA ALA A 79 8.52 53.14 -18.81
C ALA A 79 8.43 52.19 -17.60
N LEU A 80 7.44 51.31 -17.55
CA LEU A 80 7.31 50.27 -16.52
C LEU A 80 8.48 49.30 -16.55
N ARG A 81 8.83 48.78 -17.73
CA ARG A 81 9.96 47.88 -17.91
C ARG A 81 11.23 48.55 -17.44
N ARG A 82 11.49 49.80 -17.80
CA ARG A 82 12.70 50.55 -17.39
C ARG A 82 12.69 50.95 -15.92
N HIS A 83 11.53 51.31 -15.37
CA HIS A 83 11.32 51.51 -13.93
C HIS A 83 11.68 50.23 -13.15
N TYR A 84 11.35 49.07 -13.73
CA TYR A 84 11.51 47.77 -13.09
C TYR A 84 12.73 46.93 -13.54
N ALA A 85 13.53 47.38 -14.52
CA ALA A 85 14.57 46.58 -15.17
C ALA A 85 15.94 46.65 -14.49
N LYS A 86 16.21 47.64 -13.64
CA LYS A 86 17.53 47.80 -12.98
C LYS A 86 17.37 48.02 -11.48
N THR A 87 18.11 47.24 -10.69
CA THR A 87 18.14 47.27 -9.22
C THR A 87 18.79 48.55 -8.65
N ASP A 88 19.55 49.27 -9.49
CA ASP A 88 20.26 50.48 -9.09
C ASP A 88 19.36 51.71 -9.24
N ALA A 89 19.05 52.38 -8.12
CA ALA A 89 18.15 53.54 -8.07
C ALA A 89 18.57 54.66 -9.04
N ALA A 90 19.86 54.79 -9.32
CA ALA A 90 20.42 55.77 -10.24
C ALA A 90 20.03 55.57 -11.72
N ASN A 91 19.59 54.36 -12.10
CA ASN A 91 19.25 53.99 -13.47
C ASN A 91 17.79 53.57 -13.67
N SER A 92 16.99 53.55 -12.60
CA SER A 92 15.53 53.39 -12.67
C SER A 92 14.90 54.65 -13.29
N LEU A 93 13.86 54.49 -14.12
CA LEU A 93 13.10 55.63 -14.63
C LEU A 93 12.05 56.04 -13.59
N PRO A 94 12.17 57.19 -12.90
CA PRO A 94 11.18 57.64 -11.95
C PRO A 94 9.89 58.04 -12.67
N ILE A 95 8.75 57.57 -12.16
CA ILE A 95 7.40 57.84 -12.68
C ILE A 95 6.72 58.87 -11.77
N PHE A 96 6.20 59.94 -12.35
CA PHE A 96 5.52 61.03 -11.64
C PHE A 96 4.08 61.19 -12.16
N PRO A 97 3.06 60.69 -11.44
CA PRO A 97 1.67 60.93 -11.77
C PRO A 97 1.27 62.37 -11.43
N VAL A 98 0.73 63.10 -12.41
CA VAL A 98 0.22 64.47 -12.28
C VAL A 98 -1.27 64.49 -12.61
N LEU A 99 -2.09 64.74 -11.59
CA LEU A 99 -3.56 64.80 -11.69
C LEU A 99 -4.00 66.24 -11.94
N LEU A 100 -4.79 66.48 -12.98
CA LEU A 100 -5.49 67.75 -13.19
C LEU A 100 -6.61 67.92 -12.15
N GLN A 101 -7.05 69.16 -11.88
CA GLN A 101 -8.06 69.45 -10.84
C GLN A 101 -9.37 68.66 -11.00
N ASP A 102 -9.78 68.42 -12.25
CA ASP A 102 -11.02 67.71 -12.57
C ASP A 102 -10.87 66.18 -12.60
N ALA A 103 -9.68 65.65 -12.32
CA ALA A 103 -9.39 64.22 -12.29
C ALA A 103 -9.79 63.58 -10.94
N GLN A 104 -10.52 62.47 -10.99
CA GLN A 104 -10.87 61.67 -9.80
C GLN A 104 -9.76 60.66 -9.48
N SER A 105 -9.48 60.39 -8.20
CA SER A 105 -8.46 59.40 -7.77
C SER A 105 -8.75 57.97 -8.22
N VAL A 106 -10.01 57.65 -8.51
CA VAL A 106 -10.46 56.33 -8.98
C VAL A 106 -10.07 56.07 -10.45
N SER A 107 -9.62 57.11 -11.17
CA SER A 107 -9.20 57.00 -12.57
C SER A 107 -7.74 56.56 -12.78
N LEU A 108 -7.00 56.30 -11.68
CA LEU A 108 -5.64 55.76 -11.71
C LEU A 108 -5.64 54.24 -11.90
N PRO A 109 -4.88 53.71 -12.87
CA PRO A 109 -4.55 52.28 -12.91
C PRO A 109 -3.95 51.80 -11.59
N ALA A 110 -4.22 50.54 -11.22
CA ALA A 110 -3.83 49.98 -9.92
C ALA A 110 -2.34 50.14 -9.58
N PHE A 111 -1.44 50.04 -10.55
CA PHE A 111 -0.01 50.23 -10.29
C PHE A 111 0.36 51.69 -9.94
N LEU A 112 -0.35 52.69 -10.48
CA LEU A 112 -0.08 54.12 -10.20
C LEU A 112 -0.59 54.57 -8.84
N SER A 113 -1.50 53.79 -8.24
CA SER A 113 -1.94 54.02 -6.87
C SER A 113 -0.79 53.89 -5.86
N SER A 114 0.29 53.19 -6.22
CA SER A 114 1.49 53.05 -5.39
C SER A 114 2.44 54.26 -5.46
N PHE A 115 2.25 55.16 -6.42
CA PHE A 115 3.07 56.36 -6.58
C PHE A 115 2.35 57.58 -6.00
N GLN A 116 3.07 58.45 -5.31
CA GLN A 116 2.49 59.69 -4.81
C GLN A 116 2.16 60.61 -5.99
N SER A 117 0.87 60.80 -6.27
CA SER A 117 0.40 61.72 -7.30
C SER A 117 0.46 63.17 -6.84
N VAL A 118 0.81 64.08 -7.73
CA VAL A 118 0.72 65.53 -7.50
C VAL A 118 -0.52 66.07 -8.19
N ARG A 119 -1.35 66.84 -7.48
CA ARG A 119 -2.42 67.61 -8.13
C ARG A 119 -1.86 68.93 -8.66
N TRP A 120 -2.16 69.25 -9.89
CA TRP A 120 -1.69 70.48 -10.55
C TRP A 120 -2.81 71.13 -11.37
N ASN A 121 -2.81 72.46 -11.36
CA ASN A 121 -3.72 73.28 -12.14
C ASN A 121 -2.95 73.91 -13.30
N ALA A 122 -3.43 73.74 -14.53
CA ALA A 122 -2.76 74.26 -15.71
C ALA A 122 -2.59 75.80 -15.70
N SER A 123 -3.43 76.54 -14.97
CA SER A 123 -3.26 78.00 -14.85
C SER A 123 -2.22 78.43 -13.80
N GLU A 124 -1.57 77.51 -13.10
CA GLU A 124 -0.63 77.77 -12.00
C GLU A 124 0.79 77.24 -12.31
N SER A 125 1.81 77.84 -11.68
CA SER A 125 3.19 77.37 -11.77
C SER A 125 3.37 75.98 -11.15
N LEU A 126 4.29 75.17 -11.68
CA LEU A 126 4.56 73.84 -11.13
C LEU A 126 5.04 73.88 -9.67
N PRO A 127 4.60 72.94 -8.82
CA PRO A 127 5.10 72.84 -7.46
C PRO A 127 6.64 72.71 -7.43
N PRO A 128 7.38 73.57 -6.69
CA PRO A 128 8.85 73.51 -6.62
C PRO A 128 9.38 72.15 -6.19
N GLN A 129 8.58 71.49 -5.36
CA GLN A 129 8.73 70.15 -4.86
C GLN A 129 8.75 69.04 -5.93
N LEU A 130 7.97 69.19 -7.00
CA LEU A 130 7.96 68.25 -8.14
C LEU A 130 9.20 68.46 -9.01
N ILE A 131 9.58 69.72 -9.26
CA ILE A 131 10.78 70.09 -10.03
C ILE A 131 12.04 69.54 -9.35
N ALA A 132 12.15 69.69 -8.02
CA ALA A 132 13.27 69.14 -7.26
C ALA A 132 13.32 67.61 -7.32
N ALA A 133 12.17 66.93 -7.27
CA ALA A 133 12.10 65.47 -7.38
C ALA A 133 12.53 64.96 -8.76
N ILE A 134 12.11 65.64 -9.83
CA ILE A 134 12.52 65.32 -11.21
C ILE A 134 14.03 65.51 -11.39
N LYS A 135 14.60 66.64 -10.94
CA LYS A 135 16.05 66.93 -11.03
C LYS A 135 16.90 65.95 -10.24
N ASN A 136 16.42 65.53 -9.07
CA ASN A 136 17.12 64.55 -8.24
C ASN A 136 16.90 63.10 -8.70
N ARG A 137 16.09 62.88 -9.75
CA ARG A 137 15.66 61.56 -10.24
C ARG A 137 15.08 60.67 -9.13
N ALA A 138 14.54 61.30 -8.10
CA ALA A 138 13.99 60.64 -6.94
C ALA A 138 12.49 60.44 -7.17
N ALA A 139 12.07 59.20 -7.42
CA ALA A 139 10.66 58.87 -7.30
C ALA A 139 10.20 59.26 -5.88
N ARG A 140 9.06 59.95 -5.78
CA ARG A 140 8.40 60.16 -4.49
C ARG A 140 7.74 58.85 -4.05
N SER A 141 8.54 57.83 -3.78
CA SER A 141 8.08 56.74 -2.94
C SER A 141 7.87 57.32 -1.55
N GLY A 142 6.77 56.94 -0.88
CA GLY A 142 6.62 57.21 0.55
C GLY A 142 7.89 56.79 1.29
N ASN A 143 8.21 57.51 2.38
CA ASN A 143 9.35 57.28 3.28
C ASN A 143 9.98 55.90 3.14
N ALA A 144 11.31 55.84 2.94
CA ALA A 144 12.10 54.62 3.00
C ALA A 144 11.55 53.75 4.13
N ILE A 145 10.84 52.68 3.76
CA ILE A 145 10.20 51.79 4.72
C ILE A 145 11.37 51.11 5.42
N THR A 146 11.73 51.62 6.59
CA THR A 146 12.61 50.91 7.51
C THR A 146 11.84 49.66 7.88
N PHE A 147 12.35 48.52 7.41
CA PHE A 147 11.69 47.24 7.66
C PHE A 147 11.95 46.88 9.12
N GLU A 148 10.89 46.90 9.94
CA GLU A 148 10.94 46.54 11.35
C GLU A 148 10.78 45.02 11.48
N GLY A 149 11.88 44.28 11.63
CA GLY A 149 11.87 42.82 11.78
C GLY A 149 13.04 42.09 11.12
N CYS A 150 12.99 40.76 11.08
CA CYS A 150 13.96 39.95 10.35
C CYS A 150 13.62 39.93 8.84
N PRO A 151 14.55 40.33 7.95
CA PRO A 151 14.27 40.36 6.52
C PRO A 151 14.45 38.99 5.82
N PHE A 152 14.90 37.96 6.54
CA PHE A 152 15.21 36.63 6.01
C PHE A 152 14.19 35.59 6.49
N LEU A 153 13.80 34.66 5.61
CA LEU A 153 12.69 33.71 5.85
C LEU A 153 13.16 32.28 6.22
N GLY A 154 14.47 32.05 6.19
CA GLY A 154 15.03 30.72 6.45
C GLY A 154 14.65 29.69 5.37
N LEU A 155 14.24 28.50 5.80
CA LEU A 155 13.83 27.42 4.88
C LEU A 155 12.43 27.62 4.26
N SER A 156 11.72 28.70 4.62
CA SER A 156 10.38 28.99 4.11
C SER A 156 10.42 29.61 2.71
N ALA A 157 9.42 29.33 1.87
CA ALA A 157 9.30 29.96 0.56
C ALA A 157 8.75 31.39 0.65
N PHE A 158 9.24 32.29 -0.21
CA PHE A 158 8.64 33.63 -0.37
C PHE A 158 7.24 33.52 -0.98
N GLY A 159 6.21 33.92 -0.22
CA GLY A 159 4.85 34.12 -0.69
C GLY A 159 4.59 35.55 -1.17
N ARG A 160 3.36 35.81 -1.62
CA ARG A 160 2.92 37.11 -2.18
C ARG A 160 3.13 38.29 -1.23
N GLN A 161 2.94 38.07 0.07
CA GLN A 161 3.14 39.09 1.11
C GLN A 161 4.61 39.49 1.31
N HIS A 162 5.56 38.66 0.85
CA HIS A 162 7.00 38.91 0.97
C HIS A 162 7.60 39.55 -0.30
N ALA A 163 6.76 40.02 -1.24
CA ALA A 163 7.22 40.58 -2.51
C ALA A 163 8.23 41.74 -2.37
N SER A 164 8.11 42.54 -1.30
CA SER A 164 9.05 43.63 -0.99
C SER A 164 10.43 43.17 -0.51
N LEU A 165 10.56 41.90 -0.10
CA LEU A 165 11.80 41.27 0.35
C LEU A 165 12.38 40.31 -0.71
N PHE A 166 11.74 40.17 -1.87
CA PHE A 166 12.15 39.23 -2.92
C PHE A 166 13.06 39.90 -3.95
N PHE A 167 14.37 39.68 -3.82
CA PHE A 167 15.40 40.26 -4.69
C PHE A 167 16.16 39.21 -5.52
N GLY A 168 17.03 39.65 -6.42
CA GLY A 168 17.95 38.79 -7.17
C GLY A 168 17.38 38.01 -8.36
N ARG A 169 16.05 38.00 -8.53
CA ARG A 169 15.35 37.25 -9.61
C ARG A 169 14.49 38.12 -10.53
N ARG A 170 14.75 39.43 -10.57
CA ARG A 170 13.91 40.39 -11.30
C ARG A 170 13.90 40.12 -12.81
N GLN A 171 15.08 39.85 -13.38
CA GLN A 171 15.22 39.62 -14.82
C GLN A 171 14.50 38.33 -15.24
N GLU A 172 14.63 37.27 -14.45
CA GLU A 172 13.95 35.99 -14.70
C GLU A 172 12.43 36.12 -14.54
N THR A 173 11.97 36.90 -13.56
CA THR A 173 10.53 37.17 -13.37
C THR A 173 9.92 37.83 -14.60
N LEU A 174 10.57 38.89 -15.12
CA LEU A 174 10.09 39.61 -16.30
C LEU A 174 10.12 38.73 -17.55
N LYS A 175 11.22 37.98 -17.77
CA LYS A 175 11.34 37.05 -18.91
C LYS A 175 10.33 35.90 -18.85
N ALA A 176 10.02 35.40 -17.66
CA ALA A 176 9.00 34.36 -17.49
C ALA A 176 7.61 34.91 -17.83
N LEU A 177 7.26 36.12 -17.37
CA LEU A 177 6.00 36.79 -17.71
C LEU A 177 5.86 37.10 -19.19
N GLU A 178 6.97 37.38 -19.89
CA GLU A 178 7.04 37.42 -21.37
C GLU A 178 6.65 36.06 -22.02
N GLY A 179 6.39 35.01 -21.25
CA GLY A 179 5.82 33.77 -21.75
C GLY A 179 4.30 33.76 -21.98
N LEU A 180 3.54 34.63 -21.33
CA LEU A 180 2.06 34.60 -21.35
C LEU A 180 1.42 35.63 -22.31
N GLY A 181 0.49 35.18 -23.14
CA GLY A 181 -0.15 35.99 -24.18
C GLY A 181 0.63 36.01 -25.49
N ASP A 182 0.50 37.09 -26.26
CA ASP A 182 1.10 37.25 -27.59
C ASP A 182 2.64 37.34 -27.54
N GLN A 183 3.32 36.56 -28.37
CA GLN A 183 4.78 36.50 -28.45
C GLN A 183 5.42 37.48 -29.43
N GLN A 184 4.66 38.10 -30.34
CA GLN A 184 5.20 39.12 -31.23
C GLN A 184 5.29 40.47 -30.50
N ARG A 185 6.25 41.32 -30.89
CA ARG A 185 6.22 42.75 -30.48
C ARG A 185 4.92 43.34 -31.01
N ILE A 186 4.08 43.83 -30.10
CA ILE A 186 2.70 44.20 -30.40
C ILE A 186 2.69 45.48 -31.22
N ASP A 187 1.99 45.45 -32.36
CA ASP A 187 1.55 46.63 -33.10
C ASP A 187 0.30 47.22 -32.40
N PRO A 188 0.41 48.36 -31.69
CA PRO A 188 -0.68 49.03 -30.98
C PRO A 188 -1.86 49.43 -31.87
N GLN A 189 -1.69 49.45 -33.20
CA GLN A 189 -2.74 49.83 -34.15
C GLN A 189 -3.68 48.67 -34.50
N ARG A 190 -3.33 47.42 -34.17
CA ARG A 190 -4.20 46.25 -34.39
C ARG A 190 -5.32 46.23 -33.36
N THR A 191 -6.48 46.76 -33.76
CA THR A 191 -7.71 46.88 -32.96
C THR A 191 -8.56 45.60 -32.92
N GLN A 192 -8.15 44.53 -33.59
CA GLN A 192 -8.82 43.23 -33.53
C GLN A 192 -8.05 42.27 -32.63
N ARG A 193 -8.79 41.57 -31.74
CA ARG A 193 -8.34 40.40 -30.96
C ARG A 193 -8.04 39.20 -31.88
N ASN A 194 -7.26 39.39 -32.93
CA ASN A 194 -6.65 38.26 -33.61
C ASN A 194 -5.37 37.97 -32.84
N HIS A 195 -5.45 36.96 -31.98
CA HIS A 195 -4.30 36.29 -31.40
C HIS A 195 -3.22 36.19 -32.48
N GLY A 196 -2.02 36.75 -32.26
CA GLY A 196 -0.91 36.53 -33.17
C GLY A 196 -0.69 35.03 -33.42
N GLU A 197 0.13 34.67 -34.41
CA GLU A 197 0.35 33.26 -34.79
C GLU A 197 0.76 32.34 -33.61
N LYS A 198 1.21 32.90 -32.47
CA LYS A 198 1.51 32.17 -31.22
C LYS A 198 1.03 32.95 -29.98
N TYR A 199 -0.13 32.56 -29.44
CA TYR A 199 -0.70 33.09 -28.19
C TYR A 199 -0.73 32.01 -27.11
N PHE A 200 0.00 32.19 -26.01
CA PHE A 200 0.15 31.17 -24.98
C PHE A 200 -0.68 31.48 -23.74
N ARG A 201 -1.60 30.57 -23.37
CA ARG A 201 -2.38 30.61 -22.12
C ARG A 201 -1.78 29.76 -21.00
N TRP A 202 -0.76 28.97 -21.31
CA TRP A 202 -0.08 28.10 -20.35
C TRP A 202 1.40 28.44 -20.31
N LEU A 203 1.91 28.76 -19.12
CA LEU A 203 3.32 28.95 -18.82
C LEU A 203 3.78 27.92 -17.78
N GLN A 204 4.78 27.12 -18.15
CA GLN A 204 5.41 26.17 -17.25
C GLN A 204 6.78 26.68 -16.79
N ILE A 205 6.96 26.78 -15.47
CA ILE A 205 8.25 27.10 -14.85
C ILE A 205 8.96 25.80 -14.45
N GLU A 206 10.06 25.51 -15.12
CA GLU A 206 10.83 24.28 -14.94
C GLU A 206 12.15 24.57 -14.27
N GLY A 207 12.67 23.61 -13.50
CA GLY A 207 14.02 23.72 -12.96
C GLY A 207 14.29 22.79 -11.79
N ASN A 208 15.55 22.71 -11.40
CA ASN A 208 15.99 21.86 -10.28
C ASN A 208 15.25 22.23 -8.98
N SER A 209 15.02 21.27 -8.10
CA SER A 209 14.47 21.59 -6.78
C SER A 209 15.45 22.48 -6.00
N GLY A 210 14.91 23.45 -5.24
CA GLY A 210 15.69 24.52 -4.59
C GLY A 210 16.05 25.71 -5.49
N SER A 211 15.68 25.75 -6.77
CA SER A 211 15.98 26.89 -7.65
C SER A 211 15.14 28.16 -7.39
N GLY A 212 14.09 28.04 -6.57
CA GLY A 212 13.18 29.13 -6.20
C GLY A 212 11.93 29.27 -7.07
N LYS A 213 11.48 28.21 -7.76
CA LYS A 213 10.29 28.24 -8.65
C LYS A 213 9.03 28.81 -7.97
N SER A 214 8.66 28.24 -6.82
CA SER A 214 7.47 28.68 -6.07
C SER A 214 7.59 30.15 -5.64
N SER A 215 8.77 30.59 -5.21
CA SER A 215 9.03 31.99 -4.84
C SER A 215 9.01 32.94 -6.04
N LEU A 216 9.56 32.53 -7.18
CA LEU A 216 9.51 33.29 -8.43
C LEU A 216 8.06 33.56 -8.84
N VAL A 217 7.21 32.54 -8.80
CA VAL A 217 5.78 32.69 -9.14
C VAL A 217 5.08 33.56 -8.10
N ASN A 218 5.11 33.18 -6.83
CA ASN A 218 4.27 33.80 -5.79
C ASN A 218 4.72 35.21 -5.39
N ALA A 219 6.03 35.43 -5.18
CA ALA A 219 6.58 36.71 -4.73
C ALA A 219 7.09 37.59 -5.87
N GLY A 220 7.48 37.00 -7.01
CA GLY A 220 7.93 37.73 -8.18
C GLY A 220 6.81 38.06 -9.16
N MET A 221 6.14 37.03 -9.70
CA MET A 221 5.24 37.16 -10.84
C MET A 221 3.85 37.69 -10.44
N LEU A 222 3.20 37.12 -9.42
CA LEU A 222 1.82 37.50 -9.06
C LEU A 222 1.65 38.99 -8.75
N PRO A 223 2.54 39.63 -7.97
CA PRO A 223 2.42 41.07 -7.72
C PRO A 223 2.45 41.90 -9.02
N LEU A 224 3.24 41.48 -10.02
CA LEU A 224 3.31 42.18 -11.32
C LEU A 224 2.08 41.93 -12.18
N ILE A 225 1.52 40.72 -12.14
CA ILE A 225 0.27 40.40 -12.85
C ILE A 225 -0.87 41.26 -12.31
N GLU A 226 -0.98 41.38 -10.99
CA GLU A 226 -1.99 42.19 -10.30
C GLU A 226 -1.81 43.69 -10.53
N GLN A 227 -0.56 44.12 -10.75
CA GLN A 227 -0.22 45.48 -11.18
C GLN A 227 -0.50 45.71 -12.68
N GLY A 228 -1.00 44.71 -13.42
CA GLY A 228 -1.45 44.86 -14.80
C GLY A 228 -0.37 44.63 -15.87
N PHE A 229 0.76 43.99 -15.53
CA PHE A 229 1.87 43.75 -16.46
C PHE A 229 1.48 42.91 -17.70
N LEU A 230 0.40 42.12 -17.62
CA LEU A 230 -0.05 41.25 -18.72
C LEU A 230 -1.08 41.88 -19.65
N LEU A 231 -1.56 43.10 -19.39
CA LEU A 231 -2.68 43.70 -20.11
C LEU A 231 -2.45 43.77 -21.62
N GLU A 232 -1.30 44.29 -22.07
CA GLU A 232 -1.02 44.42 -23.51
C GLU A 232 -0.93 43.06 -24.21
N ARG A 233 -0.39 42.05 -23.53
CA ARG A 233 -0.10 40.74 -24.14
C ARG A 233 -1.31 39.82 -24.17
N THR A 234 -2.20 39.97 -23.19
CA THR A 234 -3.33 39.07 -22.99
C THR A 234 -4.66 39.70 -23.36
N GLY A 235 -4.76 41.03 -23.31
CA GLY A 235 -5.99 41.78 -23.51
C GLY A 235 -6.91 41.80 -22.28
N PHE A 236 -6.44 41.37 -21.10
CA PHE A 236 -7.21 41.33 -19.85
C PHE A 236 -6.64 42.29 -18.80
N ALA A 237 -7.49 43.17 -18.28
CA ALA A 237 -7.10 44.15 -17.26
C ALA A 237 -7.27 43.61 -15.82
N GLN A 238 -8.24 42.70 -15.62
CA GLN A 238 -8.55 42.15 -14.31
C GLN A 238 -8.19 40.66 -14.25
N TRP A 239 -7.48 40.28 -13.20
CA TRP A 239 -7.03 38.92 -12.98
C TRP A 239 -7.59 38.38 -11.67
N ARG A 240 -8.27 37.24 -11.75
CA ARG A 240 -8.72 36.49 -10.58
C ARG A 240 -7.79 35.29 -10.38
N ILE A 241 -7.00 35.36 -9.32
CA ILE A 241 -5.98 34.34 -9.01
C ILE A 241 -6.63 33.16 -8.31
N LEU A 242 -6.42 31.96 -8.84
CA LEU A 242 -6.90 30.69 -8.30
C LEU A 242 -5.68 29.88 -7.85
N GLY A 243 -5.43 29.80 -6.55
CA GLY A 243 -4.30 29.09 -5.96
C GLY A 243 -3.30 30.00 -5.23
N PRO A 244 -2.07 29.54 -4.97
CA PRO A 244 -1.47 28.29 -5.46
C PRO A 244 -2.12 27.03 -4.89
N MET A 245 -2.31 26.01 -5.73
CA MET A 245 -2.71 24.67 -5.32
C MET A 245 -1.56 23.68 -5.49
N MET A 246 -1.48 22.68 -4.60
CA MET A 246 -0.58 21.53 -4.73
C MET A 246 -1.42 20.25 -4.92
N PRO A 247 -1.25 19.51 -6.04
CA PRO A 247 -2.15 18.41 -6.40
C PRO A 247 -2.28 17.29 -5.34
N GLY A 248 -1.17 16.77 -4.83
CA GLY A 248 -1.11 15.65 -3.90
C GLY A 248 -1.86 14.38 -4.36
N LYS A 249 -2.40 13.64 -3.38
CA LYS A 249 -3.14 12.38 -3.62
C LYS A 249 -4.55 12.58 -4.20
N THR A 250 -5.20 13.71 -3.90
CA THR A 250 -6.59 14.02 -4.26
C THR A 250 -6.67 15.30 -5.09
N PRO A 251 -6.08 15.34 -6.30
CA PRO A 251 -5.96 16.57 -7.09
C PRO A 251 -7.31 17.23 -7.46
N LEU A 252 -8.38 16.44 -7.64
CA LEU A 252 -9.70 16.98 -7.98
C LEU A 252 -10.34 17.73 -6.81
N GLU A 253 -10.13 17.25 -5.59
CA GLU A 253 -10.59 17.88 -4.37
C GLU A 253 -9.89 19.22 -4.17
N LYS A 254 -8.57 19.26 -4.35
CA LYS A 254 -7.79 20.50 -4.27
C LYS A 254 -8.21 21.52 -5.31
N LEU A 255 -8.52 21.06 -6.52
CA LEU A 255 -9.06 21.93 -7.56
C LEU A 255 -10.43 22.49 -7.15
N ALA A 256 -11.33 21.65 -6.62
CA ALA A 256 -12.64 22.08 -6.14
C ALA A 256 -12.53 23.15 -5.04
N GLU A 257 -11.68 22.95 -4.04
CA GLU A 257 -11.42 23.91 -2.97
C GLU A 257 -10.85 25.22 -3.50
N THR A 258 -9.84 25.14 -4.36
CA THR A 258 -9.18 26.30 -4.96
C THR A 258 -10.18 27.15 -5.75
N LEU A 259 -11.08 26.49 -6.49
CA LEU A 259 -12.13 27.15 -7.24
C LEU A 259 -13.20 27.77 -6.33
N GLU A 260 -13.61 27.11 -5.24
CA GLU A 260 -14.56 27.69 -4.28
C GLU A 260 -13.97 28.91 -3.56
N GLN A 261 -12.74 28.80 -3.05
CA GLN A 261 -12.05 29.89 -2.37
C GLN A 261 -11.80 31.07 -3.32
N GLY A 262 -11.43 30.76 -4.56
CA GLY A 262 -11.13 31.77 -5.58
C GLY A 262 -12.37 32.43 -6.16
N LEU A 263 -13.47 31.71 -6.39
CA LEU A 263 -14.65 32.23 -7.10
C LEU A 263 -15.78 32.70 -6.19
N VAL A 264 -15.92 32.15 -4.97
CA VAL A 264 -17.01 32.46 -4.05
C VAL A 264 -16.48 33.26 -2.86
N GLU A 265 -16.85 34.54 -2.82
CA GLU A 265 -16.37 35.49 -1.80
C GLU A 265 -16.92 35.18 -0.41
N ASP A 266 -18.21 34.80 -0.31
CA ASP A 266 -18.88 34.44 0.94
C ASP A 266 -18.52 33.01 1.38
N PRO A 267 -17.78 32.82 2.51
CA PRO A 267 -17.38 31.50 2.98
C PRO A 267 -18.56 30.56 3.29
N THR A 268 -19.72 31.11 3.66
CA THR A 268 -20.90 30.31 4.05
C THR A 268 -21.61 29.67 2.85
N ARG A 269 -21.34 30.15 1.63
CA ARG A 269 -21.93 29.65 0.38
C ARG A 269 -21.01 28.70 -0.37
N ARG A 270 -19.81 28.45 0.13
CA ARG A 270 -18.83 27.57 -0.52
C ARG A 270 -19.29 26.12 -0.41
N ASP A 271 -19.40 25.44 -1.54
CA ASP A 271 -19.78 24.03 -1.62
C ASP A 271 -18.71 23.21 -2.37
N SER A 272 -17.59 22.97 -1.68
CA SER A 272 -16.47 22.21 -2.22
C SER A 272 -16.86 20.77 -2.58
N LEU A 273 -17.80 20.16 -1.84
CA LEU A 273 -18.27 18.80 -2.10
C LEU A 273 -19.12 18.73 -3.38
N GLY A 274 -20.07 19.65 -3.56
CA GLY A 274 -20.87 19.75 -4.77
C GLY A 274 -20.04 20.14 -5.99
N ARG A 275 -18.99 20.96 -5.83
CA ARG A 275 -18.03 21.24 -6.90
C ARG A 275 -17.19 20.01 -7.25
N LEU A 276 -16.66 19.30 -6.26
CA LEU A 276 -15.91 18.06 -6.46
C LEU A 276 -16.73 17.01 -7.21
N LYS A 277 -18.01 16.84 -6.84
CA LYS A 277 -18.91 15.91 -7.53
C LYS A 277 -19.05 16.25 -9.02
N ARG A 278 -19.28 17.52 -9.36
CA ARG A 278 -19.37 17.99 -10.76
C ARG A 278 -18.07 17.78 -11.52
N LEU A 279 -16.92 18.08 -10.91
CA LEU A 279 -15.60 17.84 -11.52
C LEU A 279 -15.31 16.36 -11.78
N LYS A 280 -15.85 15.45 -10.94
CA LYS A 280 -15.73 13.99 -11.14
C LYS A 280 -16.66 13.45 -12.24
N GLU A 281 -17.80 14.09 -12.46
CA GLU A 281 -18.83 13.61 -13.40
C GLU A 281 -18.65 14.15 -14.84
N ASP A 282 -18.15 15.37 -15.02
CA ASP A 282 -18.00 16.01 -16.35
C ASP A 282 -16.60 16.59 -16.54
N THR A 283 -15.89 16.13 -17.57
CA THR A 283 -14.54 16.59 -17.94
C THR A 283 -14.53 18.05 -18.44
N ARG A 284 -15.67 18.65 -18.74
CA ARG A 284 -15.79 20.07 -19.12
C ARG A 284 -16.25 20.96 -17.98
N ALA A 285 -16.51 20.39 -16.79
CA ALA A 285 -17.05 21.13 -15.65
C ALA A 285 -16.19 22.33 -15.23
N LEU A 286 -14.86 22.23 -15.34
CA LEU A 286 -13.95 23.36 -15.08
C LEU A 286 -14.22 24.53 -16.04
N ALA A 287 -14.27 24.25 -17.35
CA ALA A 287 -14.52 25.25 -18.37
C ALA A 287 -15.90 25.92 -18.19
N PHE A 288 -16.94 25.14 -17.90
CA PHE A 288 -18.28 25.67 -17.63
C PHE A 288 -18.30 26.55 -16.37
N THR A 289 -17.69 26.08 -15.27
CA THR A 289 -17.62 26.85 -14.02
C THR A 289 -16.94 28.21 -14.23
N LEU A 290 -15.80 28.26 -14.95
CA LEU A 290 -15.11 29.53 -15.18
C LEU A 290 -15.89 30.46 -16.11
N LYS A 291 -16.65 29.91 -17.06
CA LYS A 291 -17.54 30.70 -17.93
C LYS A 291 -18.73 31.27 -17.17
N ASP A 292 -19.30 30.54 -16.22
CA ASP A 292 -20.43 31.00 -15.41
C ASP A 292 -20.08 32.22 -14.55
N PHE A 293 -18.83 32.31 -14.08
CA PHE A 293 -18.34 33.43 -13.29
C PHE A 293 -17.70 34.55 -14.14
N LYS A 294 -17.60 34.39 -15.47
CA LYS A 294 -16.88 35.30 -16.38
C LYS A 294 -17.43 36.72 -16.28
N GLN A 295 -16.56 37.68 -15.96
CA GLN A 295 -16.85 39.11 -16.03
C GLN A 295 -16.20 39.74 -17.29
N PRO A 296 -16.74 40.84 -17.82
CA PRO A 296 -16.12 41.56 -18.93
C PRO A 296 -14.67 41.97 -18.61
N ASN A 297 -13.74 41.75 -19.54
CA ASN A 297 -12.33 42.12 -19.41
C ASN A 297 -11.57 41.45 -18.22
N SER A 298 -12.08 40.31 -17.74
CA SER A 298 -11.46 39.53 -16.67
C SER A 298 -10.96 38.16 -17.16
N ALA A 299 -9.87 37.68 -16.57
CA ALA A 299 -9.32 36.34 -16.77
C ALA A 299 -9.01 35.65 -15.45
N TYR A 300 -8.94 34.31 -15.50
CA TYR A 300 -8.58 33.46 -14.37
C TYR A 300 -7.16 32.96 -14.53
N LEU A 301 -6.35 33.08 -13.48
CA LEU A 301 -5.02 32.49 -13.43
C LEU A 301 -5.00 31.35 -12.42
N LEU A 302 -4.99 30.11 -12.91
CA LEU A 302 -4.79 28.93 -12.07
C LEU A 302 -3.30 28.70 -11.86
N ILE A 303 -2.90 28.57 -10.60
CA ILE A 303 -1.52 28.30 -10.20
C ILE A 303 -1.44 26.90 -9.62
N VAL A 304 -0.75 26.00 -10.31
CA VAL A 304 -0.49 24.63 -9.84
C VAL A 304 0.99 24.50 -9.49
N ASP A 305 1.30 24.62 -8.20
CA ASP A 305 2.66 24.47 -7.71
C ASP A 305 2.99 22.99 -7.49
N GLN A 306 4.24 22.59 -7.75
CA GLN A 306 4.68 21.19 -7.68
C GLN A 306 3.77 20.26 -8.48
N PHE A 307 3.65 20.55 -9.77
CA PHE A 307 2.89 19.75 -10.72
C PHE A 307 3.30 18.27 -10.69
N GLU A 308 4.54 17.99 -10.26
CA GLU A 308 5.04 16.64 -10.05
C GLU A 308 4.27 15.76 -9.08
N GLU A 309 3.47 16.35 -8.20
CA GLU A 309 2.62 15.58 -7.29
C GLU A 309 1.56 14.76 -8.05
N LEU A 310 1.14 15.18 -9.24
CA LEU A 310 0.14 14.46 -10.06
C LEU A 310 0.62 13.08 -10.48
N PHE A 311 1.87 12.93 -10.87
CA PHE A 311 2.41 11.63 -11.28
C PHE A 311 3.10 10.86 -10.15
N THR A 312 3.38 11.51 -9.02
CA THR A 312 4.03 10.88 -7.86
C THR A 312 3.03 10.34 -6.82
N PHE A 313 1.89 11.04 -6.64
CA PHE A 313 0.96 10.79 -5.53
C PHE A 313 -0.48 10.52 -5.95
N ALA A 314 -0.97 11.10 -7.05
CA ALA A 314 -2.37 10.93 -7.43
C ALA A 314 -2.64 9.53 -7.98
N ASP A 315 -3.80 8.98 -7.64
CA ASP A 315 -4.30 7.74 -8.22
C ASP A 315 -4.62 7.94 -9.71
N GLU A 316 -4.52 6.87 -10.51
CA GLU A 316 -4.68 6.93 -11.97
C GLU A 316 -6.01 7.55 -12.40
N THR A 317 -7.10 7.27 -11.68
CA THR A 317 -8.44 7.80 -11.96
C THR A 317 -8.55 9.30 -11.70
N GLU A 318 -8.08 9.77 -10.54
CA GLU A 318 -8.04 11.19 -10.17
C GLU A 318 -7.15 11.98 -11.14
N ARG A 319 -5.99 11.40 -11.52
CA ARG A 319 -5.04 12.00 -12.46
C ARG A 319 -5.64 12.16 -13.85
N THR A 320 -6.30 11.12 -14.37
CA THR A 320 -6.92 11.13 -15.71
C THR A 320 -8.04 12.16 -15.80
N GLN A 321 -8.84 12.31 -14.74
CA GLN A 321 -9.90 13.30 -14.70
C GLN A 321 -9.33 14.73 -14.62
N PHE A 322 -8.27 14.94 -13.83
CA PHE A 322 -7.60 16.24 -13.72
C PHE A 322 -6.95 16.66 -15.05
N ASP A 323 -6.31 15.72 -15.75
CA ASP A 323 -5.80 15.87 -17.12
C ASP A 323 -6.89 16.41 -18.06
N ALA A 324 -8.02 15.71 -18.11
CA ALA A 324 -9.14 16.07 -18.98
C ALA A 324 -9.72 17.47 -18.68
N LEU A 325 -9.91 17.81 -17.40
CA LEU A 325 -10.48 19.09 -16.97
C LEU A 325 -9.64 20.28 -17.44
N LEU A 326 -8.32 20.21 -17.23
CA LEU A 326 -7.41 21.27 -17.66
C LEU A 326 -7.29 21.32 -19.18
N ALA A 327 -7.19 20.18 -19.86
CA ALA A 327 -7.09 20.11 -21.31
C ALA A 327 -8.31 20.75 -21.99
N HIS A 328 -9.54 20.40 -21.55
CA HIS A 328 -10.75 21.00 -22.09
C HIS A 328 -10.86 22.51 -21.81
N ALA A 329 -10.49 22.97 -20.62
CA ALA A 329 -10.55 24.39 -20.29
C ALA A 329 -9.50 25.22 -21.05
N LEU A 330 -8.30 24.69 -21.26
CA LEU A 330 -7.23 25.34 -22.04
C LEU A 330 -7.45 25.26 -23.55
N ALA A 331 -8.23 24.31 -24.04
CA ALA A 331 -8.61 24.21 -25.45
C ALA A 331 -9.81 25.11 -25.81
N ASP A 332 -10.69 25.42 -24.86
CA ASP A 332 -11.88 26.25 -25.10
C ASP A 332 -11.48 27.74 -25.29
N PRO A 333 -11.72 28.36 -26.47
CA PRO A 333 -11.38 29.76 -26.73
C PRO A 333 -12.27 30.75 -25.94
N GLU A 334 -13.48 30.33 -25.54
CA GLU A 334 -14.40 31.18 -24.77
C GLU A 334 -14.11 31.17 -23.27
N CYS A 335 -13.33 30.20 -22.80
CA CYS A 335 -12.88 30.09 -21.42
C CYS A 335 -11.63 30.96 -21.18
N PRO A 336 -11.69 32.02 -20.35
CA PRO A 336 -10.56 32.91 -20.12
C PRO A 336 -9.61 32.34 -19.05
N LEU A 337 -9.25 31.07 -19.14
CA LEU A 337 -8.33 30.40 -18.23
C LEU A 337 -6.88 30.53 -18.71
N PHE A 338 -6.02 30.93 -17.78
CA PHE A 338 -4.57 30.85 -17.88
C PHE A 338 -4.02 29.91 -16.81
N LEU A 339 -2.95 29.21 -17.15
CA LEU A 339 -2.28 28.27 -16.25
C LEU A 339 -0.82 28.68 -16.06
N ILE A 340 -0.39 28.82 -14.81
CA ILE A 340 1.01 28.74 -14.44
C ILE A 340 1.20 27.48 -13.61
N ASN A 341 2.10 26.61 -14.03
CA ASN A 341 2.54 25.50 -13.19
C ASN A 341 4.05 25.53 -12.96
N THR A 342 4.46 25.02 -11.81
CA THR A 342 5.87 24.73 -11.54
C THR A 342 6.09 23.24 -11.57
N VAL A 343 7.20 22.80 -12.18
CA VAL A 343 7.57 21.39 -12.19
C VAL A 343 9.08 21.23 -12.07
N ARG A 344 9.52 20.15 -11.45
CA ARG A 344 10.94 19.80 -11.45
C ARG A 344 11.36 19.21 -12.79
N ALA A 345 12.57 19.58 -13.23
CA ALA A 345 13.12 19.15 -14.51
C ALA A 345 13.31 17.63 -14.62
N ASP A 346 13.50 16.92 -13.51
CA ASP A 346 13.70 15.47 -13.46
C ASP A 346 12.43 14.62 -13.62
N PHE A 347 11.27 15.27 -13.83
CA PHE A 347 10.01 14.58 -14.05
C PHE A 347 9.30 14.98 -15.35
N LEU A 348 10.01 15.65 -16.25
CA LEU A 348 9.43 16.10 -17.53
C LEU A 348 9.05 14.93 -18.45
N ASP A 349 9.70 13.77 -18.28
CA ASP A 349 9.37 12.51 -18.96
C ASP A 349 7.99 11.98 -18.55
N ARG A 350 7.54 12.25 -17.32
CA ARG A 350 6.26 11.75 -16.77
C ARG A 350 5.02 12.44 -17.34
N PHE A 351 5.17 13.44 -18.21
CA PHE A 351 4.05 14.01 -18.97
C PHE A 351 3.39 12.99 -19.90
N GLU A 352 4.04 11.86 -20.20
CA GLU A 352 3.42 10.73 -20.90
C GLU A 352 2.16 10.19 -20.20
N TYR A 353 2.03 10.39 -18.88
CA TYR A 353 0.87 9.97 -18.10
C TYR A 353 -0.33 10.94 -18.18
N LEU A 354 -0.21 12.04 -18.92
CA LEU A 354 -1.24 13.07 -19.11
C LEU A 354 -1.50 13.26 -20.62
N PRO A 355 -2.09 12.24 -21.29
CA PRO A 355 -2.22 12.24 -22.75
C PRO A 355 -3.10 13.38 -23.29
N GLN A 356 -4.09 13.88 -22.54
CA GLN A 356 -4.95 14.96 -23.03
C GLN A 356 -4.25 16.32 -22.98
N LEU A 357 -3.50 16.58 -21.91
CA LEU A 357 -2.66 17.77 -21.80
C LEU A 357 -1.44 17.69 -22.72
N GLN A 358 -0.97 16.51 -23.15
CA GLN A 358 0.22 16.38 -23.99
C GLN A 358 0.13 17.19 -25.29
N THR A 359 -1.05 17.22 -25.95
CA THR A 359 -1.26 18.05 -27.14
C THR A 359 -1.11 19.54 -26.81
N ALA A 360 -1.83 20.02 -25.79
CA ALA A 360 -1.75 21.41 -25.34
C ALA A 360 -0.35 21.78 -24.81
N TYR A 361 0.39 20.81 -24.26
CA TYR A 361 1.73 20.99 -23.75
C TYR A 361 2.74 21.22 -24.88
N ASN A 362 2.60 20.49 -25.99
CA ASN A 362 3.51 20.62 -27.12
C ASN A 362 3.19 21.85 -27.99
N GLU A 363 1.91 22.20 -28.12
CA GLU A 363 1.45 23.25 -29.05
C GLU A 363 1.23 24.60 -28.35
N ASN A 364 0.72 24.61 -27.12
CA ASN A 364 0.13 25.78 -26.47
C ASN A 364 0.76 26.12 -25.10
N CYS A 365 1.82 25.41 -24.69
CA CYS A 365 2.56 25.68 -23.47
C CYS A 365 3.88 26.39 -23.76
N LYS A 366 4.09 27.54 -23.13
CA LYS A 366 5.39 28.18 -23.08
C LYS A 366 6.19 27.62 -21.90
N ARG A 367 7.34 27.04 -22.20
CA ARG A 367 8.27 26.51 -21.20
C ARG A 367 9.34 27.53 -20.85
N TYR A 368 9.55 27.78 -19.56
CA TYR A 368 10.62 28.62 -19.05
C TYR A 368 11.46 27.83 -18.05
N PHE A 369 12.68 27.48 -18.46
CA PHE A 369 13.64 26.82 -17.59
C PHE A 369 14.34 27.87 -16.72
N LEU A 370 14.03 27.86 -15.42
CA LEU A 370 14.59 28.79 -14.43
C LEU A 370 16.07 28.48 -14.22
N PRO A 371 16.99 29.38 -14.63
CA PRO A 371 18.41 29.17 -14.43
C PRO A 371 18.80 29.18 -12.95
N LEU A 372 19.98 28.64 -12.66
CA LEU A 372 20.66 28.87 -11.38
C LEU A 372 20.80 30.38 -11.14
N ILE A 373 20.73 30.79 -9.88
CA ILE A 373 20.85 32.22 -9.56
C ILE A 373 22.27 32.69 -9.94
N SER A 374 22.35 33.86 -10.55
CA SER A 374 23.64 34.48 -10.86
C SER A 374 24.34 34.94 -9.56
N ALA A 375 25.67 35.10 -9.59
CA ALA A 375 26.40 35.64 -8.45
C ALA A 375 25.88 37.03 -8.02
N GLN A 376 25.57 37.89 -8.99
CA GLN A 376 24.94 39.19 -8.73
C GLN A 376 23.54 39.03 -8.12
N GLY A 377 22.72 38.13 -8.66
CA GLY A 377 21.40 37.86 -8.12
C GLY A 377 21.47 37.38 -6.67
N LEU A 378 22.42 36.51 -6.36
CA LEU A 378 22.63 36.01 -5.00
C LEU A 378 23.13 37.10 -4.06
N GLN A 379 24.02 37.97 -4.53
CA GLN A 379 24.43 39.17 -3.80
C GLN A 379 23.22 40.07 -3.49
N ASP A 380 22.36 40.31 -4.47
CA ASP A 380 21.15 41.11 -4.29
C ASP A 380 20.18 40.49 -3.26
N CYS A 381 20.07 39.15 -3.23
CA CYS A 381 19.29 38.44 -2.20
C CYS A 381 19.83 38.65 -0.77
N ILE A 382 21.13 38.94 -0.62
CA ILE A 382 21.75 39.17 0.69
C ILE A 382 21.71 40.66 1.05
N GLU A 383 22.19 41.52 0.16
CA GLU A 383 22.46 42.92 0.44
C GLU A 383 21.20 43.80 0.43
N GLN A 384 20.23 43.54 -0.45
CA GLN A 384 19.05 44.40 -0.56
C GLN A 384 18.12 44.26 0.66
N PRO A 385 17.75 43.05 1.13
CA PRO A 385 16.99 42.91 2.37
C PRO A 385 17.77 43.42 3.59
N ALA A 386 19.09 43.18 3.63
CA ALA A 386 19.96 43.70 4.69
C ALA A 386 19.94 45.23 4.75
N LYS A 387 19.99 45.90 3.60
CA LYS A 387 19.93 47.36 3.50
C LYS A 387 18.59 47.91 4.01
N LEU A 388 17.47 47.24 3.72
CA LEU A 388 16.14 47.62 4.24
C LEU A 388 16.03 47.51 5.77
N ALA A 389 16.77 46.56 6.36
CA ALA A 389 16.84 46.33 7.81
C ALA A 389 18.02 47.05 8.50
N GLY A 390 18.83 47.83 7.76
CA GLY A 390 19.99 48.53 8.30
C GLY A 390 21.11 47.60 8.80
N LEU A 391 21.38 46.50 8.09
CA LEU A 391 22.42 45.51 8.44
C LEU A 391 23.72 45.70 7.64
N ASP A 392 24.85 45.49 8.33
CA ASP A 392 26.16 45.26 7.73
C ASP A 392 26.35 43.77 7.44
N VAL A 393 26.45 43.45 6.15
CA VAL A 393 26.65 42.10 5.60
C VAL A 393 27.95 41.97 4.80
N SER A 394 28.83 42.98 4.85
CA SER A 394 30.05 43.04 4.02
C SER A 394 30.95 41.81 4.17
N GLU A 395 31.15 41.31 5.39
CA GLU A 395 31.95 40.11 5.67
C GLU A 395 31.28 38.82 5.19
N ILE A 396 29.94 38.74 5.29
CA ILE A 396 29.21 37.50 5.05
C ILE A 396 28.88 37.28 3.58
N THR A 397 28.61 38.35 2.82
CA THR A 397 28.28 38.25 1.40
C THR A 397 29.38 37.53 0.63
N THR A 398 30.64 37.91 0.83
CA THR A 398 31.77 37.26 0.16
C THR A 398 31.93 35.79 0.56
N ALA A 399 31.72 35.46 1.84
CA ALA A 399 31.82 34.09 2.34
C ALA A 399 30.72 33.19 1.76
N ILE A 400 29.46 33.65 1.78
CA ILE A 400 28.32 32.93 1.21
C ILE A 400 28.46 32.76 -0.30
N LEU A 401 28.86 33.80 -1.03
CA LEU A 401 29.06 33.71 -2.48
C LEU A 401 30.13 32.66 -2.82
N LYS A 402 31.17 32.50 -2.00
CA LYS A 402 32.20 31.47 -2.18
C LYS A 402 31.68 30.06 -1.90
N ASP A 403 30.95 29.88 -0.80
CA ASP A 403 30.42 28.57 -0.39
C ASP A 403 29.33 28.04 -1.32
N THR A 404 28.73 28.89 -2.15
CA THR A 404 27.60 28.53 -3.04
C THR A 404 27.97 28.34 -4.51
N GLN A 405 29.22 28.58 -4.93
CA GLN A 405 29.62 28.56 -6.35
C GLN A 405 29.26 27.23 -7.06
N ASP A 406 29.40 26.11 -6.35
CA ASP A 406 29.16 24.77 -6.89
C ASP A 406 27.92 24.07 -6.30
N GLU A 407 27.14 24.77 -5.46
CA GLU A 407 26.03 24.16 -4.71
C GLU A 407 24.69 24.30 -5.46
N ILE A 408 24.09 23.17 -5.85
CA ILE A 408 22.79 23.16 -6.52
C ILE A 408 21.67 23.38 -5.51
N GLY A 409 20.88 24.44 -5.71
CA GLY A 409 19.74 24.76 -4.85
C GLY A 409 20.13 25.45 -3.54
N ALA A 410 21.16 26.30 -3.58
CA ALA A 410 21.70 27.00 -2.42
C ALA A 410 20.76 28.02 -1.77
N LEU A 411 19.73 28.52 -2.47
CA LEU A 411 18.91 29.64 -2.00
C LEU A 411 18.27 29.43 -0.61
N PRO A 412 17.58 28.31 -0.33
CA PRO A 412 17.00 28.06 0.99
C PRO A 412 18.06 27.94 2.08
N LEU A 413 19.25 27.45 1.73
CA LEU A 413 20.36 27.32 2.67
C LEU A 413 20.99 28.67 3.00
N VAL A 414 21.09 29.55 2.01
CA VAL A 414 21.55 30.94 2.19
C VAL A 414 20.57 31.70 3.08
N GLU A 415 19.28 31.65 2.79
CA GLU A 415 18.23 32.25 3.64
C GLU A 415 18.29 31.71 5.08
N ASN A 416 18.50 30.41 5.26
CA ASN A 416 18.66 29.80 6.58
C ASN A 416 19.90 30.31 7.31
N ALA A 417 21.04 30.40 6.63
CA ALA A 417 22.28 30.94 7.20
C ALA A 417 22.11 32.41 7.61
N LEU A 418 21.48 33.23 6.77
CA LEU A 418 21.22 34.65 7.06
C LEU A 418 20.26 34.84 8.24
N LEU A 419 19.19 34.05 8.31
CA LEU A 419 18.27 34.04 9.46
C LEU A 419 18.99 33.68 10.76
N LEU A 420 19.85 32.66 10.72
CA LEU A 420 20.66 32.23 11.86
C LEU A 420 21.62 33.32 12.35
N LEU A 421 22.35 33.93 11.41
CA LEU A 421 23.27 35.01 11.73
C LEU A 421 22.53 36.24 12.25
N TRP A 422 21.35 36.53 11.71
CA TRP A 422 20.48 37.58 12.24
C TRP A 422 20.07 37.31 13.69
N GLN A 423 19.72 36.07 14.04
CA GLN A 423 19.33 35.72 15.42
C GLN A 423 20.49 35.84 16.42
N GLN A 424 21.73 35.63 15.96
CA GLN A 424 22.94 35.68 16.79
C GLN A 424 23.74 36.97 16.60
N ARG A 425 23.18 37.96 15.90
CA ARG A 425 23.87 39.20 15.57
C ARG A 425 24.18 40.03 16.81
N GLN A 426 25.26 40.80 16.72
CA GLN A 426 25.56 41.87 17.67
C GLN A 426 25.31 43.19 16.94
N ASP A 427 24.46 44.03 17.54
CA ASP A 427 23.98 45.28 16.95
C ASP A 427 23.39 45.10 15.54
N HIS A 428 24.00 45.74 14.55
CA HIS A 428 23.58 45.76 13.14
C HIS A 428 24.48 44.91 12.24
N LYS A 429 25.34 44.03 12.77
CA LYS A 429 26.35 43.31 11.98
C LYS A 429 26.13 41.80 11.97
N LEU A 430 26.16 41.18 10.79
CA LEU A 430 26.21 39.72 10.64
C LEU A 430 27.67 39.25 10.62
N SER A 431 28.06 38.42 11.61
CA SER A 431 29.46 38.02 11.81
C SER A 431 29.92 36.95 10.80
N GLY A 432 30.94 37.26 9.99
CA GLY A 432 31.58 36.29 9.11
C GLY A 432 32.38 35.22 9.87
N GLN A 433 32.91 35.55 11.05
CA GLN A 433 33.64 34.58 11.89
C GLN A 433 32.71 33.50 12.44
N LEU A 434 31.51 33.90 12.91
CA LEU A 434 30.50 32.97 13.41
C LEU A 434 30.07 31.99 12.32
N TYR A 435 29.88 32.48 11.10
CA TYR A 435 29.55 31.65 9.94
C TYR A 435 30.61 30.57 9.65
N GLN A 436 31.89 30.95 9.68
CA GLN A 436 32.98 29.98 9.49
C GLN A 436 33.08 28.98 10.64
N GLN A 437 32.90 29.42 11.88
CA GLN A 437 32.92 28.55 13.07
C GLN A 437 31.79 27.50 13.03
N LEU A 438 30.62 27.88 12.51
CA LEU A 438 29.48 26.98 12.36
C LEU A 438 29.56 26.08 11.12
N GLY A 439 30.69 26.07 10.40
CA GLY A 439 30.94 25.18 9.27
C GLY A 439 30.32 25.62 7.95
N GLY A 440 30.15 26.94 7.76
CA GLY A 440 29.56 27.52 6.54
C GLY A 440 28.09 27.16 6.36
N ILE A 441 27.58 27.28 5.13
CA ILE A 441 26.15 27.11 4.84
C ILE A 441 25.60 25.74 5.26
N ALA A 442 26.30 24.64 4.92
CA ALA A 442 25.83 23.29 5.23
C ALA A 442 25.97 22.97 6.73
N GLY A 443 27.07 23.38 7.35
CA GLY A 443 27.32 23.15 8.78
C GLY A 443 26.29 23.85 9.67
N MET A 444 25.89 25.08 9.31
CA MET A 444 24.89 25.83 10.06
C MET A 444 23.53 25.14 10.12
N LEU A 445 23.07 24.56 9.01
CA LEU A 445 21.81 23.80 8.99
C LEU A 445 21.90 22.53 9.86
N SER A 446 22.95 21.73 9.68
CA SER A 446 23.13 20.49 10.46
C SER A 446 23.22 20.77 11.94
N ASN A 447 24.05 21.73 12.35
CA ASN A 447 24.26 22.09 13.74
C ASN A 447 22.95 22.53 14.43
N GLN A 448 22.13 23.32 13.73
CA GLN A 448 20.85 23.79 14.29
C GLN A 448 19.81 22.65 14.39
N ALA A 449 19.75 21.79 13.37
CA ALA A 449 18.86 20.63 13.37
C ALA A 449 19.27 19.61 14.45
N ASP A 450 20.56 19.36 14.63
CA ASP A 450 21.10 18.49 15.68
C ASP A 450 20.87 19.06 17.08
N ALA A 451 21.02 20.39 17.25
CA ALA A 451 20.68 21.06 18.50
C ALA A 451 19.19 20.97 18.83
N LEU A 452 18.31 21.06 17.82
CA LEU A 452 16.87 20.84 18.01
C LEU A 452 16.57 19.39 18.42
N LEU A 453 17.19 18.39 17.76
CA LEU A 453 17.03 16.99 18.15
C LEU A 453 17.51 16.75 19.59
N ALA A 454 18.64 17.34 20.00
CA ALA A 454 19.15 17.23 21.37
C ALA A 454 18.19 17.85 22.40
N ARG A 455 17.58 19.00 22.08
CA ARG A 455 16.54 19.62 22.93
C ARG A 455 15.29 18.74 23.04
N ILE A 456 14.85 18.13 21.95
CA ILE A 456 13.70 17.21 21.96
C ILE A 456 14.02 15.98 22.83
N ASP A 457 15.24 15.45 22.75
CA ASP A 457 15.68 14.30 23.55
C ASP A 457 15.76 14.61 25.06
N GLN A 458 16.09 15.85 25.42
CA GLN A 458 16.04 16.31 26.82
C GLN A 458 14.60 16.51 27.32
N ALA A 459 13.69 16.94 26.44
CA ALA A 459 12.30 17.21 26.81
C ALA A 459 11.44 15.94 26.90
N VAL A 460 11.78 14.92 26.10
CA VAL A 460 10.95 13.71 25.93
C VAL A 460 11.85 12.47 25.88
N PRO A 461 11.52 11.37 26.62
CA PRO A 461 12.29 10.13 26.55
C PRO A 461 12.37 9.57 25.11
N GLN A 462 13.59 9.28 24.64
CA GLN A 462 13.86 8.88 23.25
C GLN A 462 13.38 9.89 22.21
N GLY A 463 13.29 11.17 22.58
CA GLY A 463 12.78 12.26 21.75
C GLY A 463 13.55 12.42 20.43
N LYS A 464 14.88 12.21 20.44
CA LYS A 464 15.68 12.23 19.20
C LYS A 464 15.23 11.17 18.20
N LEU A 465 15.04 9.94 18.68
CA LEU A 465 14.60 8.82 17.84
C LEU A 465 13.15 9.01 17.37
N ALA A 466 12.28 9.53 18.24
CA ALA A 466 10.91 9.91 17.88
C ALA A 466 10.87 10.94 16.74
N ALA A 467 11.70 11.99 16.83
CA ALA A 467 11.79 13.01 15.80
C ALA A 467 12.35 12.46 14.48
N LEU A 468 13.42 11.67 14.50
CA LEU A 468 13.98 11.02 13.31
C LEU A 468 12.97 10.05 12.66
N GLU A 469 12.18 9.33 13.45
CA GLU A 469 11.15 8.42 12.94
C GLU A 469 10.00 9.18 12.23
N LEU A 470 9.60 10.34 12.77
CA LEU A 470 8.64 11.22 12.11
C LEU A 470 9.23 11.80 10.82
N LEU A 471 10.46 12.31 10.85
CA LEU A 471 11.11 12.87 9.66
C LEU A 471 11.28 11.81 8.57
N LEU A 472 11.68 10.58 8.92
CA LEU A 472 11.68 9.43 8.01
C LEU A 472 10.29 9.17 7.42
N ARG A 473 9.23 9.25 8.24
CA ARG A 473 7.84 9.06 7.78
C ARG A 473 7.38 10.16 6.81
N LEU A 474 7.97 11.35 6.89
CA LEU A 474 7.77 12.47 5.97
C LEU A 474 8.68 12.41 4.74
N THR A 475 9.44 11.33 4.56
CA THR A 475 10.24 11.07 3.37
C THR A 475 9.73 9.84 2.64
N ARG A 476 9.88 9.85 1.31
CA ARG A 476 9.66 8.71 0.44
C ARG A 476 10.92 8.47 -0.37
N ILE A 477 11.31 7.21 -0.48
CA ILE A 477 12.45 6.79 -1.30
C ILE A 477 11.91 6.19 -2.59
N ASN A 478 12.28 6.74 -3.74
CA ASN A 478 11.88 6.18 -5.03
C ASN A 478 12.77 4.98 -5.42
N ASP A 479 12.40 4.27 -6.49
CA ASP A 479 13.13 3.07 -6.95
C ASP A 479 14.59 3.37 -7.34
N GLU A 480 14.88 4.61 -7.71
CA GLU A 480 16.23 5.11 -8.01
C GLU A 480 17.05 5.50 -6.76
N GLY A 481 16.48 5.37 -5.56
CA GLY A 481 17.13 5.73 -4.29
C GLY A 481 17.16 7.23 -3.99
N ARG A 482 16.38 8.06 -4.69
CA ARG A 482 16.22 9.49 -4.40
C ARG A 482 15.18 9.71 -3.30
N HIS A 483 15.48 10.63 -2.40
CA HIS A 483 14.59 11.04 -1.33
C HIS A 483 13.68 12.17 -1.82
N THR A 484 12.37 12.00 -1.68
CA THR A 484 11.36 13.04 -1.89
C THR A 484 10.55 13.25 -0.61
N ARG A 485 9.95 14.43 -0.45
CA ARG A 485 9.09 14.72 0.70
C ARG A 485 7.73 14.04 0.54
N GLN A 486 7.11 13.68 1.66
CA GLN A 486 5.76 13.14 1.72
C GLN A 486 5.00 13.81 2.88
N ARG A 487 3.75 14.21 2.59
CA ARG A 487 2.81 14.67 3.61
C ARG A 487 2.08 13.51 4.30
N ILE A 488 1.81 13.66 5.59
CA ILE A 488 0.99 12.74 6.40
C ILE A 488 -0.02 13.52 7.24
N ALA A 489 -1.08 12.85 7.71
CA ALA A 489 -2.06 13.50 8.58
C ALA A 489 -1.45 13.75 9.98
N LEU A 490 -1.91 14.80 10.67
CA LEU A 490 -1.35 15.23 11.96
C LEU A 490 -1.52 14.16 13.05
N ASP A 491 -2.64 13.44 13.05
CA ASP A 491 -2.88 12.31 13.94
C ASP A 491 -1.86 11.17 13.72
N GLU A 492 -1.55 10.86 12.46
CA GLU A 492 -0.50 9.92 12.11
C GLU A 492 0.89 10.42 12.53
N ALA A 493 1.18 11.72 12.31
CA ALA A 493 2.44 12.33 12.72
C ALA A 493 2.66 12.23 14.24
N VAL A 494 1.62 12.56 15.02
CA VAL A 494 1.59 12.43 16.47
C VAL A 494 1.80 10.97 16.88
N PHE A 495 1.08 10.03 16.26
CA PHE A 495 1.22 8.61 16.58
C PHE A 495 2.64 8.08 16.33
N VAL A 496 3.22 8.43 15.18
CA VAL A 496 4.58 7.98 14.78
C VAL A 496 5.64 8.56 15.70
N ALA A 497 5.56 9.86 15.99
CA ALA A 497 6.48 10.53 16.90
C ALA A 497 6.33 9.96 18.33
N GLY A 498 5.10 9.77 18.80
CA GLY A 498 4.80 9.32 20.16
C GLY A 498 4.98 7.83 20.40
N ASN A 499 5.20 7.03 19.34
CA ASN A 499 5.15 5.56 19.42
C ASN A 499 3.84 5.05 20.06
N GLY A 500 2.72 5.71 19.77
CA GLY A 500 1.42 5.43 20.38
C GLY A 500 1.11 6.18 21.67
N ASP A 501 2.04 6.97 22.22
CA ASP A 501 1.74 7.96 23.26
C ASP A 501 1.48 9.35 22.64
N ASP A 502 0.21 9.72 22.54
CA ASP A 502 -0.23 10.97 21.94
C ASP A 502 0.36 12.22 22.61
N LYS A 503 0.66 12.18 23.92
CA LYS A 503 1.23 13.36 24.63
C LYS A 503 2.66 13.60 24.18
N THR A 504 3.48 12.55 24.21
CA THR A 504 4.85 12.55 23.71
C THR A 504 4.88 12.94 22.23
N GLY A 505 3.99 12.35 21.42
CA GLY A 505 3.89 12.63 19.99
C GLY A 505 3.57 14.08 19.66
N ARG A 506 2.56 14.65 20.34
CA ARG A 506 2.20 16.08 20.19
C ARG A 506 3.37 16.98 20.55
N LYS A 507 4.07 16.69 21.65
CA LYS A 507 5.21 17.52 22.08
C LYS A 507 6.34 17.53 21.05
N VAL A 508 6.68 16.37 20.48
CA VAL A 508 7.70 16.26 19.43
C VAL A 508 7.28 17.03 18.17
N VAL A 509 6.02 16.90 17.74
CA VAL A 509 5.47 17.63 16.57
C VAL A 509 5.46 19.14 16.81
N GLU A 510 5.06 19.60 17.99
CA GLU A 510 5.08 21.01 18.40
C GLU A 510 6.50 21.59 18.34
N MET A 511 7.49 20.86 18.89
CA MET A 511 8.89 21.30 18.89
C MET A 511 9.49 21.33 17.47
N LEU A 512 9.20 20.34 16.63
CA LEU A 512 9.68 20.30 15.23
C LEU A 512 9.01 21.36 14.33
N SER A 513 7.76 21.73 14.64
CA SER A 513 7.02 22.77 13.92
C SER A 513 7.32 24.18 14.43
N GLY A 514 8.13 24.31 15.49
CA GLY A 514 8.48 25.60 16.10
C GLY A 514 7.30 26.28 16.83
N GLN A 515 6.24 25.55 17.19
CA GLN A 515 5.13 26.10 17.97
C GLN A 515 5.56 26.32 19.43
N HIS A 516 5.22 27.49 19.98
CA HIS A 516 5.51 27.85 21.37
C HIS A 516 4.60 27.08 22.34
N ASP A 517 5.18 26.67 23.47
CA ASP A 517 4.43 26.29 24.65
C ASP A 517 3.80 27.58 25.23
N HIS A 518 2.46 27.70 25.18
CA HIS A 518 1.72 28.88 25.66
C HIS A 518 1.96 29.21 27.14
N SER A 519 2.68 28.37 27.89
CA SER A 519 2.94 28.51 29.32
C SER A 519 4.15 29.38 29.70
N VAL A 520 4.97 29.84 28.75
CA VAL A 520 6.16 30.69 29.05
C VAL A 520 6.12 32.00 28.27
N MET A 521 5.42 33.01 28.82
CA MET A 521 5.58 34.40 28.40
C MET A 521 6.83 35.00 29.06
N HIS A 522 7.99 34.91 28.41
CA HIS A 522 9.09 35.83 28.68
C HIS A 522 9.84 36.19 27.38
N THR A 523 9.65 37.43 26.95
CA THR A 523 10.62 38.35 26.32
C THR A 523 11.68 37.78 25.36
N GLY A 524 11.53 38.09 24.08
CA GLY A 524 12.59 38.03 23.06
C GLY A 524 12.19 37.19 21.85
N HIS A 525 12.06 37.83 20.68
CA HIS A 525 11.81 37.17 19.39
C HIS A 525 12.92 36.17 19.05
N HIS A 526 12.80 34.91 19.51
CA HIS A 526 13.58 33.79 19.04
C HIS A 526 12.68 32.89 18.20
N ASP A 527 12.65 33.14 16.90
CA ASP A 527 11.93 32.28 15.96
C ASP A 527 12.62 30.90 15.95
N VAL A 528 11.95 29.91 16.53
CA VAL A 528 12.48 28.57 16.77
C VAL A 528 12.63 27.86 15.42
N LEU A 529 13.78 27.21 15.17
CA LEU A 529 14.01 26.42 13.96
C LEU A 529 12.80 25.51 13.69
N ARG A 530 12.20 25.68 12.51
CA ARG A 530 11.11 24.84 12.02
C ARG A 530 11.68 23.83 11.02
N LEU A 531 11.49 22.55 11.28
CA LEU A 531 11.85 21.46 10.36
C LEU A 531 10.63 20.85 9.65
N ILE A 532 9.44 20.97 10.26
CA ILE A 532 8.18 20.52 9.67
C ILE A 532 7.16 21.67 9.60
N THR A 533 6.29 21.66 8.60
CA THR A 533 5.15 22.57 8.50
C THR A 533 3.87 21.81 8.86
N ILE A 534 2.95 22.50 9.53
CA ILE A 534 1.61 21.99 9.82
C ILE A 534 0.63 22.85 9.05
N ASN A 535 0.00 22.28 8.03
CA ASN A 535 -0.97 22.98 7.19
C ASN A 535 -2.38 22.50 7.57
N GLN A 536 -3.35 23.41 7.58
CA GLN A 536 -4.76 23.09 7.80
C GLN A 536 -5.49 23.02 6.47
N GLU A 537 -6.28 21.97 6.30
CA GLU A 537 -7.07 21.71 5.11
C GLU A 537 -8.33 20.92 5.49
N GLN A 538 -9.51 21.48 5.20
CA GLN A 538 -10.82 20.92 5.56
C GLN A 538 -10.96 20.50 7.03
N ASP A 539 -10.58 21.36 7.99
CA ASP A 539 -10.57 21.03 9.43
C ASP A 539 -9.68 19.84 9.82
N ARG A 540 -8.82 19.36 8.90
CA ARG A 540 -7.77 18.38 9.17
C ARG A 540 -6.41 19.04 9.06
N HIS A 541 -5.49 18.62 9.90
CA HIS A 541 -4.13 19.12 9.89
C HIS A 541 -3.20 18.08 9.25
N TYR A 542 -2.22 18.55 8.48
CA TYR A 542 -1.22 17.72 7.82
C TYR A 542 0.17 18.19 8.20
N ALA A 543 1.08 17.24 8.42
CA ALA A 543 2.50 17.49 8.63
C ALA A 543 3.29 17.21 7.34
N ASP A 544 4.22 18.10 7.01
CA ASP A 544 5.15 17.97 5.88
C ASP A 544 6.54 18.49 6.29
N LEU A 545 7.60 18.10 5.56
CA LEU A 545 8.92 18.71 5.72
C LEU A 545 8.86 20.17 5.24
N ILE A 546 9.54 21.07 5.96
CA ILE A 546 9.61 22.48 5.56
C ILE A 546 10.29 22.65 4.19
N HIS A 547 11.34 21.86 3.92
CA HIS A 547 12.10 21.92 2.68
C HIS A 547 12.81 20.60 2.36
N GLU A 548 12.90 20.23 1.08
CA GLU A 548 13.58 19.00 0.60
C GLU A 548 15.10 19.00 0.86
N THR A 549 15.68 20.16 1.13
CA THR A 549 17.13 20.26 1.38
C THR A 549 17.56 19.46 2.60
N LEU A 550 16.67 19.26 3.58
CA LEU A 550 16.93 18.43 4.76
C LEU A 550 17.26 16.97 4.43
N ILE A 551 16.82 16.48 3.27
CA ILE A 551 16.89 15.06 2.89
C ILE A 551 17.75 14.84 1.64
N ARG A 552 18.45 15.88 1.19
CA ARG A 552 19.28 15.87 -0.02
C ARG A 552 20.74 15.57 0.26
N ALA A 553 21.35 14.85 -0.68
CA ALA A 553 22.80 14.69 -0.75
C ALA A 553 23.45 16.00 -1.21
N ARG A 554 24.49 16.42 -0.48
CA ARG A 554 25.40 17.52 -0.83
C ARG A 554 26.53 17.05 -1.74
N GLY A 555 27.05 15.84 -1.52
CA GLY A 555 28.18 15.32 -2.28
C GLY A 555 28.40 13.83 -2.04
N LYS A 556 29.54 13.33 -2.52
CA LYS A 556 30.00 11.96 -2.27
C LYS A 556 31.30 12.02 -1.49
N ASP A 557 31.40 11.20 -0.45
CA ASP A 557 32.65 10.91 0.21
C ASP A 557 33.60 10.26 -0.82
N ILE A 558 34.78 10.85 -1.00
CA ILE A 558 35.78 10.42 -1.98
C ILE A 558 36.36 9.05 -1.61
N THR A 559 36.37 8.71 -0.32
CA THR A 559 36.96 7.49 0.23
C THR A 559 35.98 6.33 0.26
N THR A 560 34.74 6.57 0.66
CA THR A 560 33.72 5.51 0.81
C THR A 560 32.75 5.43 -0.36
N GLY A 561 32.69 6.46 -1.22
CA GLY A 561 31.69 6.60 -2.27
C GLY A 561 30.28 6.88 -1.75
N LYS A 562 30.08 6.95 -0.43
CA LYS A 562 28.78 7.19 0.22
C LYS A 562 28.31 8.62 -0.04
N LEU A 563 27.03 8.80 -0.30
CA LEU A 563 26.41 10.12 -0.41
C LEU A 563 26.37 10.78 0.98
N ILE A 564 26.79 12.04 1.07
CA ILE A 564 26.75 12.84 2.30
C ILE A 564 25.58 13.81 2.18
N GLY A 565 24.64 13.77 3.14
CA GLY A 565 23.52 14.71 3.22
C GLY A 565 23.92 16.12 3.69
N TYR A 566 23.09 17.12 3.38
CA TYR A 566 23.20 18.45 4.04
C TYR A 566 22.97 18.37 5.55
N TRP A 567 22.14 17.42 5.98
CA TRP A 567 21.98 17.03 7.37
C TRP A 567 22.31 15.54 7.55
N PRO A 568 23.58 15.19 7.87
CA PRO A 568 24.02 13.81 7.93
C PRO A 568 23.18 12.93 8.87
N ALA A 569 22.80 13.44 10.05
CA ALA A 569 22.06 12.63 11.02
C ALA A 569 20.70 12.13 10.50
N LEU A 570 19.96 12.95 9.75
CA LEU A 570 18.72 12.50 9.10
C LEU A 570 19.00 11.66 7.86
N PHE A 571 19.96 12.08 7.03
CA PHE A 571 20.26 11.40 5.76
C PHE A 571 20.75 9.96 5.99
N ASP A 572 21.69 9.76 6.92
CA ASP A 572 22.18 8.44 7.31
C ASP A 572 21.07 7.60 7.95
N TYR A 573 20.21 8.20 8.78
CA TYR A 573 19.07 7.49 9.37
C TYR A 573 18.07 7.00 8.31
N ILE A 574 17.83 7.80 7.26
CA ILE A 574 16.97 7.40 6.13
C ILE A 574 17.60 6.24 5.36
N ASP A 575 18.90 6.32 5.06
CA ASP A 575 19.63 5.30 4.31
C ASP A 575 19.67 3.96 5.07
N ASP A 576 19.98 3.99 6.37
CA ASP A 576 20.00 2.82 7.26
C ASP A 576 18.61 2.15 7.42
N ASN A 577 17.53 2.88 7.14
CA ASN A 577 16.15 2.40 7.31
C ASN A 577 15.35 2.36 5.99
N ARG A 578 16.04 2.35 4.84
CA ARG A 578 15.42 2.39 3.49
C ARG A 578 14.36 1.32 3.26
N ASP A 579 14.57 0.12 3.78
CA ASP A 579 13.66 -1.02 3.55
C ASP A 579 12.29 -0.86 4.27
N ARG A 580 12.16 0.07 5.22
CA ARG A 580 10.93 0.24 6.01
C ARG A 580 9.75 0.64 5.14
N ASP A 581 9.94 1.51 4.16
CA ASP A 581 8.86 1.91 3.27
C ASP A 581 8.39 0.77 2.37
N GLN A 582 9.32 -0.07 1.89
CA GLN A 582 8.95 -1.29 1.17
C GLN A 582 8.12 -2.23 2.06
N TYR A 583 8.53 -2.44 3.32
CA TYR A 583 7.76 -3.25 4.26
C TYR A 583 6.37 -2.64 4.56
N ARG A 584 6.24 -1.31 4.64
CA ARG A 584 4.94 -0.64 4.82
C ARG A 584 4.01 -0.87 3.64
N GLN A 585 4.50 -0.73 2.41
CA GLN A 585 3.71 -0.96 1.20
C GLN A 585 3.22 -2.41 1.12
N LEU A 586 4.11 -3.37 1.41
CA LEU A 586 3.76 -4.78 1.47
C LEU A 586 2.67 -5.05 2.53
N LEU A 587 2.82 -4.47 3.73
CA LEU A 587 1.85 -4.65 4.81
C LEU A 587 0.49 -4.02 4.49
N ALA A 588 0.47 -2.83 3.87
CA ALA A 588 -0.76 -2.19 3.43
C ALA A 588 -1.49 -3.06 2.39
N HIS A 589 -0.76 -3.59 1.40
CA HIS A 589 -1.32 -4.45 0.37
C HIS A 589 -1.92 -5.74 0.95
N GLU A 590 -1.17 -6.46 1.79
CA GLU A 590 -1.63 -7.71 2.41
C GLU A 590 -2.82 -7.48 3.35
N SER A 591 -2.80 -6.40 4.14
CA SER A 591 -3.88 -6.10 5.08
C SER A 591 -5.18 -5.73 4.36
N GLN A 592 -5.11 -5.05 3.21
CA GLN A 592 -6.27 -4.78 2.37
C GLN A 592 -6.86 -6.06 1.75
N GLN A 593 -6.00 -6.97 1.25
CA GLN A 593 -6.46 -8.27 0.76
C GLN A 593 -7.15 -9.05 1.87
N TRP A 594 -6.54 -9.10 3.06
CA TRP A 594 -7.12 -9.76 4.24
C TRP A 594 -8.49 -9.18 4.65
N GLN A 595 -8.66 -7.86 4.61
CA GLN A 595 -9.92 -7.21 4.94
C GLN A 595 -11.05 -7.61 3.97
N ARG A 596 -10.72 -7.80 2.69
CA ARG A 596 -11.68 -8.22 1.65
C ARG A 596 -12.04 -9.71 1.75
N SER A 597 -11.21 -10.53 2.38
CA SER A 597 -11.42 -11.98 2.49
C SER A 597 -12.36 -12.37 3.63
N LYS A 598 -13.13 -13.45 3.41
CA LYS A 598 -14.04 -14.07 4.39
C LYS A 598 -13.71 -15.56 4.57
N GLY A 599 -14.02 -16.11 5.75
CA GLY A 599 -13.83 -17.52 6.07
C GLY A 599 -12.40 -18.01 5.85
N LEU A 600 -12.25 -19.14 5.15
CA LEU A 600 -10.95 -19.74 4.79
C LEU A 600 -10.05 -18.80 3.96
N GLY A 601 -10.64 -17.86 3.21
CA GLY A 601 -9.89 -16.84 2.46
C GLY A 601 -8.97 -15.99 3.33
N ARG A 602 -9.27 -15.82 4.63
CA ARG A 602 -8.38 -15.10 5.55
C ARG A 602 -7.11 -15.90 5.87
N ILE A 603 -7.20 -17.23 5.91
CA ILE A 603 -6.08 -18.13 6.19
C ILE A 603 -5.10 -18.15 5.01
N TRP A 604 -5.59 -18.07 3.77
CA TRP A 604 -4.73 -17.94 2.59
C TRP A 604 -3.89 -16.65 2.58
N ASN A 605 -4.41 -15.58 3.18
CA ASN A 605 -3.69 -14.33 3.36
C ASN A 605 -2.84 -14.30 4.65
N LEU A 606 -2.71 -15.42 5.35
CA LEU A 606 -1.85 -15.51 6.53
C LEU A 606 -0.39 -15.43 6.09
N ARG A 607 0.35 -14.46 6.65
CA ARG A 607 1.80 -14.41 6.48
C ARG A 607 2.46 -15.47 7.36
N TRP A 608 2.91 -16.57 6.76
CA TRP A 608 3.59 -17.68 7.45
C TRP A 608 4.98 -17.30 7.95
N PHE A 609 5.72 -16.49 7.18
CA PHE A 609 7.09 -16.11 7.49
C PHE A 609 7.28 -14.58 7.45
N GLY A 610 8.20 -14.07 8.27
CA GLY A 610 8.66 -12.68 8.19
C GLY A 610 7.88 -11.64 8.99
N LEU A 611 7.00 -12.03 9.93
CA LEU A 611 6.31 -11.09 10.83
C LEU A 611 7.27 -10.23 11.68
N ASN A 612 8.50 -10.72 11.91
CA ASN A 612 9.54 -9.97 12.61
C ASN A 612 10.01 -8.74 11.83
N LYS A 613 9.95 -8.75 10.49
CA LYS A 613 10.31 -7.59 9.66
C LYS A 613 9.32 -6.44 9.88
N PHE A 614 8.04 -6.76 10.10
CA PHE A 614 7.00 -5.77 10.41
C PHE A 614 6.99 -5.30 11.87
N ARG A 615 7.76 -5.92 12.79
CA ARG A 615 7.88 -5.41 14.17
C ARG A 615 8.53 -4.02 14.23
N GLN A 616 9.38 -3.71 13.26
CA GLN A 616 10.04 -2.42 13.16
C GLN A 616 9.09 -1.32 12.64
N LEU A 617 7.91 -1.69 12.13
CA LEU A 617 6.91 -0.74 11.66
C LEU A 617 5.95 -0.37 12.79
N ARG A 618 5.90 0.92 13.13
CA ARG A 618 4.88 1.47 14.03
C ARG A 618 3.55 1.55 13.28
N THR A 619 2.58 0.73 13.68
CA THR A 619 1.23 0.74 13.10
C THR A 619 0.19 0.90 14.21
N PRO A 620 -0.82 1.78 14.04
CA PRO A 620 -1.88 1.93 15.04
C PRO A 620 -2.67 0.63 15.19
N GLY A 621 -2.96 0.20 16.42
CA GLY A 621 -3.68 -1.05 16.66
C GLY A 621 -5.09 -1.10 16.07
N HIS A 622 -5.71 0.06 15.86
CA HIS A 622 -7.03 0.20 15.22
C HIS A 622 -6.96 0.20 13.69
N SER A 623 -5.78 0.37 13.10
CA SER A 623 -5.60 0.34 11.65
C SER A 623 -5.84 -1.07 11.10
N ILE A 624 -6.06 -1.17 9.79
CA ILE A 624 -6.29 -2.46 9.13
C ILE A 624 -5.03 -3.34 9.25
N GLU A 625 -3.85 -2.72 9.09
CA GLU A 625 -2.52 -3.30 9.25
C GLU A 625 -2.30 -3.84 10.67
N GLY A 626 -2.63 -3.04 11.69
CA GLY A 626 -2.49 -3.45 13.10
C GLY A 626 -3.36 -4.66 13.45
N ARG A 627 -4.62 -4.67 12.98
CA ARG A 627 -5.54 -5.80 13.18
C ARG A 627 -5.07 -7.05 12.45
N PHE A 628 -4.57 -6.91 11.22
CA PHE A 628 -4.01 -8.01 10.46
C PHE A 628 -2.83 -8.67 11.19
N LEU A 629 -1.85 -7.88 11.64
CA LEU A 629 -0.68 -8.40 12.37
C LEU A 629 -1.07 -9.13 13.67
N ALA A 630 -2.01 -8.56 14.43
CA ALA A 630 -2.51 -9.19 15.66
C ALA A 630 -3.22 -10.53 15.37
N TRP A 631 -4.03 -10.56 14.31
CA TRP A 631 -4.72 -11.76 13.86
C TRP A 631 -3.74 -12.84 13.38
N SER A 632 -2.75 -12.49 12.54
CA SER A 632 -1.77 -13.44 12.02
C SER A 632 -0.95 -14.10 13.14
N ARG A 633 -0.54 -13.34 14.16
CA ARG A 633 0.17 -13.91 15.32
C ARG A 633 -0.68 -14.91 16.09
N ARG A 634 -1.96 -14.59 16.34
CA ARG A 634 -2.89 -15.50 17.05
C ARG A 634 -3.11 -16.80 16.27
N MET A 635 -3.27 -16.71 14.95
CA MET A 635 -3.47 -17.88 14.10
C MET A 635 -2.22 -18.77 14.01
N GLN A 636 -1.02 -18.19 13.92
CA GLN A 636 0.22 -18.96 13.96
C GLN A 636 0.37 -19.75 15.26
N LEU A 637 0.07 -19.14 16.41
CA LEU A 637 0.10 -19.83 17.70
C LEU A 637 -0.95 -20.97 17.78
N GLY A 638 -2.16 -20.72 17.28
CA GLY A 638 -3.22 -21.74 17.21
C GLY A 638 -2.82 -22.94 16.36
N LEU A 639 -2.29 -22.70 15.16
CA LEU A 639 -1.84 -23.75 14.24
C LEU A 639 -0.62 -24.52 14.77
N ALA A 640 0.34 -23.83 15.39
CA ALA A 640 1.48 -24.48 16.03
C ALA A 640 1.02 -25.43 17.16
N SER A 641 -0.01 -25.04 17.92
CA SER A 641 -0.60 -25.87 18.96
C SER A 641 -1.29 -27.12 18.38
N ILE A 642 -2.04 -26.98 17.27
CA ILE A 642 -2.66 -28.11 16.57
C ILE A 642 -1.60 -29.07 16.04
N MET A 643 -0.55 -28.55 15.40
CA MET A 643 0.57 -29.36 14.91
C MET A 643 1.28 -30.11 16.03
N ALA A 644 1.52 -29.46 17.17
CA ALA A 644 2.12 -30.09 18.34
C ALA A 644 1.25 -31.24 18.88
N MET A 645 -0.08 -31.05 18.94
CA MET A 645 -1.02 -32.11 19.34
C MET A 645 -0.99 -33.29 18.37
N LEU A 646 -1.00 -33.04 17.05
CA LEU A 646 -0.91 -34.10 16.03
C LEU A 646 0.39 -34.89 16.13
N VAL A 647 1.52 -34.22 16.34
CA VAL A 647 2.82 -34.87 16.56
C VAL A 647 2.80 -35.74 17.82
N LEU A 648 2.30 -35.18 18.93
CA LEU A 648 2.18 -35.93 20.19
C LEU A 648 1.33 -37.20 20.00
N TYR A 649 0.24 -37.10 19.24
CA TYR A 649 -0.66 -38.21 18.94
C TYR A 649 -0.01 -39.29 18.07
N GLY A 650 0.78 -38.88 17.07
CA GLY A 650 1.56 -39.79 16.23
C GLY A 650 2.63 -40.53 17.04
N VAL A 651 3.30 -39.83 17.96
CA VAL A 651 4.29 -40.43 18.87
C VAL A 651 3.62 -41.46 19.79
N GLU A 652 2.45 -41.14 20.36
CA GLU A 652 1.70 -42.08 21.20
C GLU A 652 1.35 -43.38 20.43
N SER A 653 0.92 -43.27 19.18
CA SER A 653 0.64 -44.44 18.34
C SER A 653 1.89 -45.29 18.05
N ILE A 654 3.04 -44.66 17.79
CA ILE A 654 4.31 -45.37 17.58
C ILE A 654 4.71 -46.12 18.85
N VAL A 655 4.64 -45.46 20.01
CA VAL A 655 4.98 -46.07 21.31
C VAL A 655 4.06 -47.26 21.59
N TRP A 656 2.76 -47.12 21.33
CA TRP A 656 1.79 -48.19 21.58
C TRP A 656 2.04 -49.42 20.69
N VAL A 657 2.36 -49.23 19.41
CA VAL A 657 2.72 -50.32 18.47
C VAL A 657 3.99 -51.04 18.91
N GLN A 658 5.01 -50.29 19.34
CA GLN A 658 6.26 -50.85 19.86
C GLN A 658 6.07 -51.63 21.16
N GLN A 659 5.20 -51.18 22.06
CA GLN A 659 4.92 -51.86 23.33
C GLN A 659 4.23 -53.22 23.18
N HIS A 660 3.55 -53.45 22.06
CA HIS A 660 2.77 -54.67 21.81
C HIS A 660 3.38 -55.54 20.68
N ASP A 661 4.62 -55.27 20.27
CA ASP A 661 5.34 -55.99 19.22
C ASP A 661 4.55 -56.12 17.88
N LEU A 662 3.80 -55.06 17.53
CA LEU A 662 2.98 -55.02 16.32
C LEU A 662 3.75 -54.43 15.12
N SER A 663 3.27 -54.71 13.89
CA SER A 663 3.88 -54.16 12.68
C SER A 663 3.65 -52.65 12.55
N PRO A 664 4.57 -51.88 11.90
CA PRO A 664 4.41 -50.44 11.72
C PRO A 664 3.12 -50.02 11.01
N ASP A 665 2.55 -50.88 10.16
CA ASP A 665 1.29 -50.63 9.45
C ASP A 665 0.10 -50.42 10.42
N MET A 666 0.20 -50.97 11.65
CA MET A 666 -0.81 -50.77 12.70
C MET A 666 -0.92 -49.32 13.17
N ILE A 667 0.08 -48.46 12.93
CA ILE A 667 0.00 -47.03 13.27
C ILE A 667 -1.20 -46.38 12.55
N TRP A 668 -1.44 -46.77 11.30
CA TRP A 668 -2.56 -46.26 10.50
C TRP A 668 -3.89 -46.91 10.89
N ALA A 669 -3.88 -48.22 11.17
CA ALA A 669 -5.06 -48.94 11.67
C ALA A 669 -5.58 -48.32 12.97
N LEU A 670 -4.69 -47.94 13.90
CA LEU A 670 -5.07 -47.26 15.15
C LEU A 670 -5.77 -45.93 14.93
N GLN A 671 -5.42 -45.16 13.89
CA GLN A 671 -6.15 -43.93 13.58
C GLN A 671 -7.58 -44.25 13.12
N ARG A 672 -7.76 -45.31 12.32
CA ARG A 672 -9.10 -45.78 11.93
C ARG A 672 -9.89 -46.29 13.14
N PHE A 673 -9.27 -47.02 14.06
CA PHE A 673 -9.97 -47.50 15.27
C PHE A 673 -10.41 -46.35 16.17
N ARG A 674 -9.65 -45.25 16.22
CA ARG A 674 -9.94 -44.07 17.05
C ARG A 674 -11.02 -43.16 16.46
N PHE A 675 -11.07 -43.02 15.14
CA PHE A 675 -11.88 -41.99 14.47
C PHE A 675 -12.86 -42.53 13.42
N GLY A 676 -12.80 -43.82 13.09
CA GLY A 676 -13.67 -44.50 12.13
C GLY A 676 -14.80 -45.27 12.80
N ASP A 677 -15.61 -45.93 11.97
CA ASP A 677 -16.70 -46.77 12.42
C ASP A 677 -16.19 -48.09 13.04
N PRO A 678 -16.97 -48.73 13.95
CA PRO A 678 -16.60 -50.02 14.53
C PRO A 678 -16.36 -51.11 13.47
N ILE A 679 -15.27 -51.85 13.61
CA ILE A 679 -14.89 -52.92 12.67
C ILE A 679 -15.50 -54.24 13.14
N LEU A 680 -16.76 -54.47 12.74
CA LEU A 680 -17.53 -55.68 13.07
C LEU A 680 -17.67 -56.58 11.83
N PRO A 681 -17.81 -57.91 11.99
CA PRO A 681 -17.99 -58.82 10.86
C PRO A 681 -19.34 -58.64 10.18
N ALA A 682 -19.35 -58.74 8.84
CA ALA A 682 -20.58 -58.85 8.07
C ALA A 682 -21.27 -60.18 8.38
N LEU A 683 -22.59 -60.16 8.55
CA LEU A 683 -23.41 -61.31 8.92
C LEU A 683 -24.38 -61.66 7.78
N THR A 684 -24.40 -62.93 7.39
CA THR A 684 -25.24 -63.49 6.33
C THR A 684 -26.36 -64.34 6.94
N ALA A 685 -27.61 -64.12 6.51
CA ALA A 685 -28.77 -64.86 7.02
C ALA A 685 -28.84 -66.27 6.43
N ILE A 686 -28.97 -67.28 7.29
CA ILE A 686 -29.08 -68.69 6.94
C ILE A 686 -30.47 -69.20 7.32
N PRO A 687 -31.25 -69.76 6.37
CA PRO A 687 -32.62 -70.18 6.61
C PRO A 687 -32.70 -71.48 7.43
N SER A 688 -33.81 -71.71 8.13
CA SER A 688 -34.12 -73.03 8.69
C SER A 688 -34.34 -74.07 7.59
N GLY A 689 -33.98 -75.33 7.82
CA GLY A 689 -34.13 -76.39 6.82
C GLY A 689 -33.61 -77.75 7.28
N SER A 690 -33.73 -78.77 6.44
CA SER A 690 -33.17 -80.11 6.66
C SER A 690 -32.05 -80.40 5.68
N PHE A 691 -31.00 -81.09 6.12
CA PHE A 691 -29.94 -81.57 5.22
C PHE A 691 -29.36 -82.90 5.68
N ASN A 692 -28.63 -83.57 4.79
CA ASN A 692 -27.88 -84.78 5.13
C ASN A 692 -26.46 -84.37 5.53
N MET A 693 -26.18 -84.40 6.83
CA MET A 693 -24.87 -84.14 7.42
C MET A 693 -23.98 -85.37 7.28
N GLY A 694 -22.71 -85.20 6.93
CA GLY A 694 -21.74 -86.27 6.71
C GLY A 694 -21.53 -86.60 5.24
N GLU A 695 -20.65 -87.57 4.96
CA GLU A 695 -20.29 -87.97 3.60
C GLU A 695 -21.37 -88.87 3.00
N GLN A 696 -21.74 -88.58 1.75
CA GLN A 696 -22.82 -89.24 1.01
C GLN A 696 -22.26 -90.21 -0.04
N ASP A 697 -21.01 -90.03 -0.48
CA ASP A 697 -20.37 -90.92 -1.44
C ASP A 697 -19.82 -92.18 -0.77
N ALA A 698 -20.56 -93.28 -0.91
CA ALA A 698 -20.16 -94.59 -0.39
C ALA A 698 -18.85 -95.11 -0.99
N ALA A 699 -18.51 -94.75 -2.24
CA ALA A 699 -17.26 -95.16 -2.88
C ALA A 699 -16.07 -94.39 -2.30
N PHE A 700 -16.24 -93.09 -2.03
CA PHE A 700 -15.24 -92.31 -1.30
C PHE A 700 -15.00 -92.89 0.11
N ILE A 701 -16.07 -93.15 0.88
CA ILE A 701 -15.96 -93.73 2.23
C ILE A 701 -15.20 -95.06 2.22
N ALA A 702 -15.45 -95.91 1.22
CA ALA A 702 -14.79 -97.21 1.09
C ALA A 702 -13.29 -97.11 0.75
N ASN A 703 -12.86 -96.00 0.14
CA ASN A 703 -11.48 -95.79 -0.31
C ASN A 703 -10.61 -95.01 0.70
N LEU A 704 -11.18 -94.54 1.81
CA LEU A 704 -10.43 -93.80 2.83
C LEU A 704 -9.46 -94.69 3.60
N GLY A 705 -8.23 -94.21 3.81
CA GLY A 705 -7.25 -94.85 4.66
C GLY A 705 -7.68 -94.87 6.13
N GLU A 706 -7.01 -95.68 6.96
CA GLU A 706 -7.32 -95.79 8.40
C GLU A 706 -7.25 -94.44 9.12
N TYR A 707 -6.32 -93.58 8.71
CA TYR A 707 -6.12 -92.23 9.26
C TYR A 707 -7.07 -91.17 8.70
N GLU A 708 -7.86 -91.50 7.67
CA GLU A 708 -8.73 -90.55 6.94
C GLU A 708 -10.22 -90.81 7.17
N LYS A 709 -10.56 -91.85 7.95
CA LYS A 709 -11.95 -92.26 8.26
C LYS A 709 -12.83 -91.12 8.78
N HIS A 710 -12.24 -90.12 9.42
CA HIS A 710 -12.96 -88.95 9.93
C HIS A 710 -13.40 -87.95 8.85
N PHE A 711 -12.86 -88.04 7.63
CA PHE A 711 -13.33 -87.26 6.48
C PHE A 711 -14.60 -87.83 5.83
N GLY A 712 -14.92 -89.11 6.11
CA GLY A 712 -16.04 -89.84 5.48
C GLY A 712 -16.98 -90.48 6.48
N VAL A 713 -17.43 -89.74 7.50
CA VAL A 713 -18.45 -90.24 8.45
C VAL A 713 -19.79 -90.37 7.72
N PRO A 714 -20.45 -91.54 7.71
CA PRO A 714 -21.70 -91.75 6.97
C PRO A 714 -22.80 -90.75 7.32
N GLY A 715 -23.55 -90.36 6.29
CA GLY A 715 -24.59 -89.35 6.37
C GLY A 715 -25.73 -89.63 7.36
N LYS A 716 -26.24 -88.58 8.03
CA LYS A 716 -27.49 -88.57 8.81
C LYS A 716 -28.29 -87.29 8.52
N THR A 717 -29.61 -87.39 8.42
CA THR A 717 -30.49 -86.23 8.26
C THR A 717 -30.59 -85.44 9.57
N ILE A 718 -30.33 -84.13 9.50
CA ILE A 718 -30.44 -83.18 10.62
C ILE A 718 -31.41 -82.06 10.23
N GLN A 719 -32.19 -81.59 11.21
CA GLN A 719 -33.12 -80.46 11.08
C GLN A 719 -32.56 -79.22 11.78
N MET A 720 -32.35 -78.14 11.03
CA MET A 720 -32.10 -76.80 11.56
C MET A 720 -33.45 -76.12 11.82
N ALA A 721 -33.86 -76.05 13.09
CA ALA A 721 -35.19 -75.58 13.47
C ALA A 721 -35.37 -74.06 13.38
N GLN A 722 -34.29 -73.30 13.50
CA GLN A 722 -34.32 -71.83 13.56
C GLN A 722 -33.35 -71.25 12.52
N PRO A 723 -33.69 -70.12 11.87
CA PRO A 723 -32.73 -69.36 11.10
C PRO A 723 -31.68 -68.73 12.01
N PHE A 724 -30.49 -68.50 11.49
CA PHE A 724 -29.39 -67.87 12.20
C PHE A 724 -28.57 -67.01 11.26
N TYR A 725 -27.74 -66.13 11.81
CA TYR A 725 -26.76 -65.37 11.04
C TYR A 725 -25.38 -65.99 11.21
N LEU A 726 -24.61 -66.05 10.14
CA LEU A 726 -23.24 -66.52 10.16
C LEU A 726 -22.34 -65.47 9.53
N SER A 727 -21.14 -65.24 10.07
CA SER A 727 -20.23 -64.27 9.47
C SER A 727 -19.91 -64.66 8.03
N THR A 728 -20.01 -63.68 7.13
CA THR A 728 -19.91 -63.85 5.67
C THR A 728 -18.59 -64.49 5.26
N THR A 729 -17.53 -64.16 5.99
CA THR A 729 -16.18 -64.73 5.89
C THR A 729 -15.74 -65.26 7.26
N GLU A 730 -14.56 -65.85 7.35
CA GLU A 730 -13.87 -66.03 8.62
C GLU A 730 -13.58 -64.66 9.26
N ILE A 731 -13.41 -64.64 10.58
CA ILE A 731 -13.02 -63.43 11.30
C ILE A 731 -11.61 -63.02 10.88
N THR A 732 -11.43 -61.77 10.49
CA THR A 732 -10.14 -61.26 10.01
C THR A 732 -9.23 -60.79 11.14
N TYR A 733 -7.93 -60.65 10.87
CA TYR A 733 -7.01 -60.00 11.81
C TYR A 733 -7.45 -58.57 12.14
N GLU A 734 -7.96 -57.80 11.19
CA GLU A 734 -8.42 -56.42 11.44
C GLU A 734 -9.59 -56.37 12.43
N GLN A 735 -10.56 -57.27 12.27
CA GLN A 735 -11.70 -57.40 13.19
C GLN A 735 -11.27 -57.88 14.58
N TYR A 736 -10.34 -58.84 14.66
CA TYR A 736 -9.82 -59.34 15.93
C TYR A 736 -8.92 -58.30 16.62
N ASP A 737 -8.09 -57.58 15.86
CA ASP A 737 -7.20 -56.55 16.39
C ASP A 737 -8.00 -55.35 16.93
N TYR A 738 -9.13 -55.00 16.29
CA TYR A 738 -10.08 -54.02 16.82
C TYR A 738 -10.68 -54.47 18.17
N TYR A 739 -11.06 -55.74 18.29
CA TYR A 739 -11.48 -56.33 19.57
C TYR A 739 -10.40 -56.18 20.65
N VAL A 740 -9.16 -56.63 20.37
CA VAL A 740 -8.06 -56.57 21.35
C VAL A 740 -7.78 -55.11 21.74
N TRP A 741 -7.78 -54.19 20.78
CA TRP A 741 -7.62 -52.76 21.04
C TRP A 741 -8.72 -52.19 21.95
N GLN A 742 -10.00 -52.53 21.71
CA GLN A 742 -11.10 -52.07 22.55
C GLN A 742 -11.00 -52.66 23.97
N GLN A 743 -10.62 -53.93 24.10
CA GLN A 743 -10.41 -54.60 25.39
C GLN A 743 -9.31 -53.92 26.21
N HIS A 744 -8.18 -53.56 25.59
CA HIS A 744 -7.11 -52.80 26.25
C HIS A 744 -7.60 -51.44 26.79
N ARG A 745 -8.47 -50.74 26.05
CA ARG A 745 -9.07 -49.47 26.50
C ARG A 745 -10.02 -49.66 27.67
N SER A 746 -10.71 -50.80 27.73
CA SER A 746 -11.56 -51.21 28.85
C SER A 746 -10.78 -51.79 30.03
N GLY A 747 -9.44 -51.83 29.96
CA GLY A 747 -8.55 -52.27 31.04
C GLY A 747 -8.28 -53.78 31.07
N TYR A 748 -8.79 -54.54 30.11
CA TYR A 748 -8.52 -55.98 29.99
C TYR A 748 -7.16 -56.22 29.32
N LYS A 749 -6.50 -57.31 29.72
CA LYS A 749 -5.20 -57.72 29.18
C LYS A 749 -5.39 -58.91 28.24
N VAL A 750 -5.86 -58.63 27.03
CA VAL A 750 -5.95 -59.61 25.94
C VAL A 750 -4.72 -59.45 25.05
N GLY A 751 -4.08 -60.55 24.66
CA GLY A 751 -2.91 -60.50 23.77
C GLY A 751 -3.32 -60.44 22.31
N PHE A 752 -2.55 -59.72 21.49
CA PHE A 752 -2.65 -59.85 20.03
C PHE A 752 -2.18 -61.24 19.59
N PRO A 753 -2.91 -61.93 18.70
CA PRO A 753 -2.46 -63.21 18.18
C PRO A 753 -1.19 -63.02 17.33
N ASN A 754 -0.37 -64.08 17.29
CA ASN A 754 0.84 -64.10 16.46
C ASN A 754 0.45 -63.97 14.99
N THR A 755 1.14 -63.09 14.27
CA THR A 755 0.92 -62.88 12.83
C THR A 755 1.23 -64.15 12.05
N ALA A 756 0.30 -64.57 11.19
CA ALA A 756 0.49 -65.69 10.28
C ALA A 756 1.47 -65.38 9.14
N LYS A 757 1.90 -66.44 8.44
CA LYS A 757 2.54 -66.30 7.13
C LYS A 757 1.56 -65.59 6.17
N GLY A 758 2.01 -64.52 5.52
CA GLY A 758 1.18 -63.68 4.64
C GLY A 758 0.70 -62.35 5.25
N GLY A 759 0.86 -62.15 6.57
CA GLY A 759 0.56 -60.89 7.26
C GLY A 759 -0.78 -60.85 8.00
N ARG A 760 -1.15 -59.66 8.49
CA ARG A 760 -2.42 -59.35 9.19
C ARG A 760 -3.41 -58.67 8.22
N GLY A 761 -4.39 -57.94 8.74
CA GLY A 761 -5.35 -57.16 7.94
C GLY A 761 -6.64 -57.94 7.63
N ASP A 762 -7.01 -57.99 6.36
CA ASP A 762 -8.20 -58.67 5.84
C ASP A 762 -8.09 -60.20 5.75
N ARG A 763 -6.92 -60.76 6.08
CA ARG A 763 -6.71 -62.21 6.17
C ARG A 763 -7.35 -62.80 7.43
N PRO A 764 -7.77 -64.07 7.41
CA PRO A 764 -8.36 -64.73 8.56
C PRO A 764 -7.41 -64.74 9.76
N VAL A 765 -7.94 -64.44 10.95
CA VAL A 765 -7.19 -64.53 12.19
C VAL A 765 -6.94 -66.00 12.51
N VAL A 766 -5.68 -66.33 12.79
CA VAL A 766 -5.21 -67.66 13.20
C VAL A 766 -4.30 -67.52 14.42
N ASN A 767 -3.72 -68.61 14.92
CA ASN A 767 -3.03 -68.62 16.21
C ASN A 767 -3.95 -68.18 17.37
N VAL A 768 -5.25 -68.42 17.23
CA VAL A 768 -6.26 -68.21 18.27
C VAL A 768 -6.77 -69.57 18.74
N ASN A 769 -6.82 -69.76 20.06
CA ASN A 769 -7.38 -70.98 20.61
C ASN A 769 -8.91 -70.88 20.71
N TRP A 770 -9.57 -71.99 21.03
CA TRP A 770 -11.02 -72.06 21.07
C TRP A 770 -11.64 -71.14 22.14
N HIS A 771 -10.98 -71.00 23.29
CA HIS A 771 -11.46 -70.11 24.35
C HIS A 771 -11.37 -68.63 23.96
N GLU A 772 -10.31 -68.25 23.24
CA GLU A 772 -10.11 -66.90 22.70
C GLU A 772 -11.13 -66.56 21.62
N ALA A 773 -11.45 -67.51 20.74
CA ALA A 773 -12.51 -67.36 19.74
C ALA A 773 -13.88 -67.17 20.40
N ARG A 774 -14.19 -67.91 21.46
CA ARG A 774 -15.44 -67.74 22.23
C ARG A 774 -15.47 -66.45 23.05
N ALA A 775 -14.32 -65.98 23.55
CA ALA A 775 -14.23 -64.67 24.19
C ALA A 775 -14.55 -63.54 23.20
N TYR A 776 -14.05 -63.65 21.96
CA TYR A 776 -14.43 -62.74 20.87
C TYR A 776 -15.93 -62.76 20.58
N THR A 777 -16.57 -63.95 20.50
CA THR A 777 -18.02 -64.00 20.24
C THR A 777 -18.85 -63.42 21.38
N THR A 778 -18.37 -63.57 22.62
CA THR A 778 -18.99 -62.95 23.81
C THR A 778 -18.91 -61.44 23.73
N TRP A 779 -17.73 -60.89 23.43
CA TRP A 779 -17.56 -59.46 23.21
C TRP A 779 -18.42 -58.94 22.05
N LEU A 780 -18.47 -59.69 20.93
CA LEU A 780 -19.28 -59.29 19.78
C LEU A 780 -20.76 -59.22 20.15
N SER A 781 -21.24 -60.15 20.98
CA SER A 781 -22.62 -60.13 21.49
C SER A 781 -22.94 -58.83 22.22
N GLU A 782 -22.01 -58.31 23.02
CA GLU A 782 -22.15 -57.03 23.71
C GLU A 782 -22.13 -55.83 22.74
N GLN A 783 -21.40 -55.92 21.63
CA GLN A 783 -21.33 -54.84 20.63
C GLN A 783 -22.54 -54.80 19.70
N THR A 784 -23.16 -55.94 19.41
CA THR A 784 -24.26 -56.06 18.44
C THR A 784 -25.64 -56.23 19.07
N ASP A 785 -25.72 -56.42 20.39
CA ASP A 785 -26.96 -56.78 21.11
C ASP A 785 -27.63 -58.05 20.55
N GLN A 786 -26.81 -58.99 20.06
CA GLN A 786 -27.23 -60.29 19.55
C GLN A 786 -26.52 -61.42 20.31
N GLN A 787 -27.13 -62.60 20.41
CA GLN A 787 -26.43 -63.74 21.02
C GLN A 787 -25.48 -64.37 20.00
N CYS A 788 -24.19 -64.04 20.11
CA CYS A 788 -23.14 -64.53 19.23
C CYS A 788 -22.29 -65.62 19.88
N ARG A 789 -22.03 -66.70 19.14
CA ARG A 789 -21.24 -67.86 19.55
C ARG A 789 -20.50 -68.48 18.37
N LEU A 790 -19.64 -69.46 18.65
CA LEU A 790 -19.14 -70.35 17.60
C LEU A 790 -20.30 -71.21 17.07
N PRO A 791 -20.33 -71.54 15.77
CA PRO A 791 -21.34 -72.44 15.23
C PRO A 791 -21.17 -73.85 15.84
N THR A 792 -22.27 -74.59 15.95
CA THR A 792 -22.18 -76.05 16.13
C THR A 792 -21.63 -76.66 14.86
N GLU A 793 -21.16 -77.88 14.95
CA GLU A 793 -20.68 -78.58 13.77
C GLU A 793 -21.77 -78.79 12.72
N ALA A 794 -22.99 -79.14 13.14
CA ALA A 794 -24.13 -79.31 12.25
C ALA A 794 -24.50 -78.00 11.54
N GLU A 795 -24.52 -76.88 12.26
CA GLU A 795 -24.80 -75.55 11.68
C GLU A 795 -23.73 -75.15 10.67
N TRP A 796 -22.46 -75.41 10.97
CA TRP A 796 -21.35 -75.12 10.07
C TRP A 796 -21.48 -75.91 8.76
N GLU A 797 -21.74 -77.22 8.82
CA GLU A 797 -21.86 -78.04 7.61
C GLU A 797 -23.11 -77.70 6.80
N PHE A 798 -24.23 -77.43 7.47
CA PHE A 798 -25.45 -76.97 6.83
C PHE A 798 -25.19 -75.69 6.01
N ALA A 799 -24.51 -74.73 6.64
CA ALA A 799 -24.12 -73.48 6.01
C ALA A 799 -23.13 -73.68 4.86
N ALA A 800 -22.13 -74.57 5.02
CA ALA A 800 -21.13 -74.86 4.00
C ALA A 800 -21.75 -75.46 2.73
N ARG A 801 -22.68 -76.42 2.91
CA ARG A 801 -23.36 -77.12 1.82
C ARG A 801 -24.33 -76.24 1.04
N ALA A 802 -24.97 -75.28 1.70
CA ALA A 802 -25.92 -74.34 1.10
C ALA A 802 -26.92 -74.99 0.13
N GLY A 803 -27.52 -76.12 0.56
CA GLY A 803 -28.51 -76.88 -0.21
C GLY A 803 -27.96 -77.95 -1.15
N THR A 804 -26.64 -78.10 -1.27
CA THR A 804 -26.01 -79.13 -2.12
C THR A 804 -25.68 -80.41 -1.35
N ALA A 805 -25.67 -81.54 -2.06
CA ALA A 805 -25.26 -82.85 -1.54
C ALA A 805 -23.85 -83.28 -2.01
N SER A 806 -23.23 -82.50 -2.89
CA SER A 806 -21.91 -82.77 -3.47
C SER A 806 -20.76 -82.60 -2.46
N ALA A 807 -19.55 -83.00 -2.87
CA ALA A 807 -18.34 -82.86 -2.07
C ALA A 807 -18.07 -81.40 -1.66
N TYR A 808 -18.17 -80.49 -2.62
CA TYR A 808 -18.06 -79.04 -2.45
C TYR A 808 -19.39 -78.39 -2.83
N HIS A 809 -19.62 -77.15 -2.40
CA HIS A 809 -20.87 -76.46 -2.72
C HIS A 809 -21.03 -76.13 -4.22
N TRP A 810 -19.96 -76.27 -5.02
CA TRP A 810 -19.97 -76.06 -6.47
C TRP A 810 -19.97 -77.36 -7.29
N GLY A 811 -19.76 -78.53 -6.67
CA GLY A 811 -19.67 -79.82 -7.37
C GLY A 811 -18.81 -80.84 -6.62
N ASP A 812 -18.56 -81.99 -7.25
CA ASP A 812 -17.81 -83.11 -6.62
C ASP A 812 -16.29 -83.02 -6.79
N GLU A 813 -15.82 -82.22 -7.75
CA GLU A 813 -14.40 -81.97 -8.00
C GLU A 813 -13.94 -80.67 -7.33
N SER A 814 -12.70 -80.63 -6.83
CA SER A 814 -12.12 -79.43 -6.21
C SER A 814 -12.02 -78.26 -7.19
N GLY A 815 -11.86 -78.55 -8.48
CA GLY A 815 -11.62 -77.54 -9.50
C GLY A 815 -10.29 -76.81 -9.32
N SER A 816 -10.14 -75.68 -10.01
CA SER A 816 -8.98 -74.79 -9.90
C SER A 816 -9.43 -73.40 -9.47
N ASN A 817 -8.77 -72.83 -8.47
CA ASN A 817 -9.00 -71.50 -7.92
C ASN A 817 -10.43 -71.26 -7.36
N ASN A 818 -11.11 -72.34 -6.93
CA ASN A 818 -12.40 -72.26 -6.22
C ASN A 818 -12.24 -72.16 -4.69
N ALA A 819 -11.07 -72.51 -4.18
CA ALA A 819 -10.72 -72.55 -2.76
C ALA A 819 -9.21 -72.40 -2.59
N ASN A 820 -8.76 -72.07 -1.38
CA ASN A 820 -7.34 -72.12 -1.03
C ASN A 820 -7.01 -73.42 -0.26
N CYS A 821 -6.41 -74.38 -0.93
CA CYS A 821 -5.96 -75.64 -0.35
C CYS A 821 -4.73 -76.15 -1.11
N ASN A 822 -3.98 -77.12 -0.56
CA ASN A 822 -2.82 -77.73 -1.21
C ASN A 822 -3.24 -78.58 -2.42
N GLY A 823 -3.14 -78.03 -3.63
CA GLY A 823 -3.61 -78.64 -4.87
C GLY A 823 -4.93 -78.08 -5.41
N CYS A 824 -5.45 -76.99 -4.85
CA CYS A 824 -6.64 -76.28 -5.35
C CYS A 824 -6.32 -75.24 -6.45
N GLY A 825 -5.05 -74.95 -6.74
CA GLY A 825 -4.61 -74.11 -7.85
C GLY A 825 -4.75 -72.59 -7.64
N SER A 826 -4.94 -72.12 -6.40
CA SER A 826 -4.96 -70.69 -6.08
C SER A 826 -3.55 -70.08 -6.02
N SER A 827 -3.42 -68.75 -6.07
CA SER A 827 -2.12 -68.08 -5.92
C SER A 827 -1.47 -68.24 -4.55
N TRP A 828 -2.25 -68.64 -3.54
CA TRP A 828 -1.78 -68.85 -2.16
C TRP A 828 -1.70 -70.32 -1.76
N ASP A 829 -2.01 -71.23 -2.70
CA ASP A 829 -2.01 -72.68 -2.55
C ASP A 829 -0.69 -73.16 -1.92
N ASN A 830 -0.79 -73.88 -0.79
CA ASN A 830 0.31 -74.43 -0.02
C ASN A 830 1.37 -73.38 0.43
N GLN A 831 1.00 -72.09 0.42
CA GLN A 831 1.90 -71.00 0.77
C GLN A 831 1.41 -70.24 2.01
N GLU A 832 0.20 -69.72 1.99
CA GLU A 832 -0.37 -68.88 3.04
C GLU A 832 -1.91 -68.77 2.93
N ALA A 833 -2.58 -68.24 3.95
CA ALA A 833 -4.01 -67.95 3.89
C ALA A 833 -4.26 -66.79 2.92
N ALA A 834 -5.33 -66.82 2.12
CA ALA A 834 -5.74 -65.71 1.27
C ALA A 834 -6.50 -64.64 2.07
N PRO A 835 -6.63 -63.39 1.58
CA PRO A 835 -7.60 -62.43 2.14
C PRO A 835 -9.00 -63.04 2.23
N ALA A 836 -9.70 -62.83 3.33
CA ALA A 836 -11.02 -63.42 3.53
C ALA A 836 -12.02 -62.90 2.48
N GLY A 837 -12.82 -63.78 1.91
CA GLY A 837 -13.73 -63.47 0.80
C GLY A 837 -13.12 -63.58 -0.60
N SER A 838 -11.90 -64.12 -0.75
CA SER A 838 -11.22 -64.18 -2.05
C SER A 838 -11.84 -65.15 -3.06
N PHE A 839 -12.57 -66.17 -2.58
CA PHE A 839 -13.15 -67.21 -3.43
C PHE A 839 -14.67 -67.03 -3.60
N PRO A 840 -15.29 -67.62 -4.64
CA PRO A 840 -16.73 -67.48 -4.87
C PRO A 840 -17.57 -67.91 -3.66
N ALA A 841 -18.60 -67.14 -3.34
CA ALA A 841 -19.54 -67.50 -2.28
C ALA A 841 -20.41 -68.70 -2.66
N ASN A 842 -20.88 -69.44 -1.64
CA ASN A 842 -21.91 -70.47 -1.83
C ASN A 842 -23.31 -69.86 -2.02
N GLN A 843 -24.36 -70.68 -2.19
CA GLN A 843 -25.72 -70.19 -2.45
C GLN A 843 -26.31 -69.34 -1.31
N TYR A 844 -25.75 -69.44 -0.11
CA TYR A 844 -26.15 -68.57 1.01
C TYR A 844 -25.36 -67.27 1.05
N GLY A 845 -24.34 -67.08 0.22
CA GLY A 845 -23.49 -65.89 0.23
C GLY A 845 -22.33 -65.98 1.23
N LEU A 846 -21.96 -67.19 1.66
CA LEU A 846 -20.80 -67.42 2.53
C LEU A 846 -19.57 -67.73 1.69
N HIS A 847 -18.45 -67.09 2.01
CA HIS A 847 -17.17 -67.34 1.38
C HIS A 847 -16.31 -68.27 2.21
N ASP A 848 -15.32 -68.88 1.53
CA ASP A 848 -14.21 -69.63 2.14
C ASP A 848 -14.65 -70.81 3.03
N MET A 849 -15.86 -71.34 2.81
CA MET A 849 -16.37 -72.54 3.50
C MET A 849 -15.57 -73.81 3.16
N SER A 850 -14.70 -73.74 2.14
CA SER A 850 -13.78 -74.79 1.73
C SER A 850 -12.39 -74.19 1.53
N GLY A 851 -11.42 -74.63 2.33
CA GLY A 851 -10.04 -74.15 2.30
C GLY A 851 -9.78 -72.93 3.20
N ASN A 852 -8.75 -72.17 2.85
CA ASN A 852 -8.22 -71.00 3.55
C ASN A 852 -7.74 -71.31 4.98
N VAL A 853 -8.61 -71.40 5.98
CA VAL A 853 -8.25 -71.81 7.34
C VAL A 853 -9.29 -72.76 7.93
N TRP A 854 -8.84 -73.67 8.79
CA TRP A 854 -9.75 -74.50 9.57
C TRP A 854 -10.52 -73.61 10.55
N GLU A 855 -11.77 -73.95 10.82
CA GLU A 855 -12.61 -73.11 11.67
C GLU A 855 -13.09 -73.84 12.92
N TRP A 856 -12.90 -73.22 14.08
CA TRP A 856 -13.42 -73.71 15.35
C TRP A 856 -14.96 -73.77 15.37
N THR A 857 -15.49 -74.89 15.83
CA THR A 857 -16.91 -75.03 16.20
C THR A 857 -17.05 -75.17 17.72
N CYS A 858 -18.24 -74.97 18.27
CA CYS A 858 -18.49 -75.18 19.70
C CYS A 858 -18.71 -76.66 20.09
N SER A 859 -18.76 -77.58 19.13
CA SER A 859 -19.11 -78.99 19.35
C SER A 859 -17.92 -79.85 19.78
N ASN A 860 -18.21 -80.88 20.57
CA ASN A 860 -17.23 -81.87 21.01
C ASN A 860 -16.87 -82.83 19.87
N TRP A 861 -15.59 -83.20 19.77
CA TRP A 861 -15.17 -84.24 18.84
C TRP A 861 -15.69 -85.61 19.27
N ARG A 862 -16.34 -86.30 18.33
CA ARG A 862 -16.76 -87.71 18.44
C ARG A 862 -16.48 -88.42 17.12
N GLU A 863 -15.99 -89.66 17.22
CA GLU A 863 -15.67 -90.50 16.05
C GLU A 863 -16.89 -90.77 15.16
N ARG A 864 -18.09 -90.81 15.75
CA ARG A 864 -19.38 -90.96 15.06
C ARG A 864 -20.35 -89.91 15.56
N PHE A 865 -21.34 -89.57 14.75
CA PHE A 865 -22.43 -88.68 15.16
C PHE A 865 -23.28 -89.34 16.25
N ASP A 866 -23.30 -88.74 17.44
CA ASP A 866 -24.01 -89.21 18.64
C ASP A 866 -25.05 -88.19 19.16
N GLY A 867 -25.20 -87.06 18.47
CA GLY A 867 -26.03 -85.92 18.87
C GLY A 867 -25.22 -84.71 19.33
N SER A 868 -23.95 -84.90 19.73
CA SER A 868 -23.09 -83.79 20.17
C SER A 868 -22.77 -82.78 19.06
N GLU A 869 -22.91 -83.17 17.80
CA GLU A 869 -22.74 -82.30 16.63
C GLU A 869 -23.76 -81.14 16.55
N GLN A 870 -24.88 -81.23 17.29
CA GLN A 870 -25.95 -80.23 17.33
C GLN A 870 -25.93 -79.37 18.61
N HIS A 871 -24.94 -79.56 19.48
CA HIS A 871 -24.87 -78.88 20.77
C HIS A 871 -23.51 -78.21 20.97
N CYS A 872 -23.54 -77.02 21.55
CA CYS A 872 -22.34 -76.36 22.05
C CYS A 872 -21.94 -76.95 23.40
N ASN A 873 -20.64 -76.99 23.66
CA ASN A 873 -20.13 -77.27 24.98
C ASN A 873 -19.79 -75.97 25.72
N ASP A 874 -20.52 -75.71 26.80
CA ASP A 874 -20.37 -74.51 27.61
C ASP A 874 -19.31 -74.65 28.72
N ASP A 875 -18.66 -75.82 28.85
CA ASP A 875 -17.59 -76.03 29.82
C ASP A 875 -16.28 -75.37 29.38
N ASN A 876 -15.85 -74.39 30.18
CA ASN A 876 -14.65 -73.60 29.96
C ASN A 876 -13.36 -74.33 30.36
N ALA A 877 -13.44 -75.33 31.23
CA ALA A 877 -12.29 -76.10 31.70
C ALA A 877 -12.06 -77.37 30.86
N ASP A 878 -12.96 -77.67 29.93
CA ASP A 878 -12.97 -78.94 29.21
C ASP A 878 -11.72 -79.13 28.33
N SER A 879 -11.06 -80.25 28.54
CA SER A 879 -9.89 -80.68 27.77
C SER A 879 -10.23 -81.58 26.59
N GLN A 880 -11.51 -81.88 26.34
CA GLN A 880 -11.91 -82.66 25.19
C GLN A 880 -11.61 -81.91 23.89
N PHE A 881 -11.24 -82.67 22.86
CA PHE A 881 -11.02 -82.14 21.53
C PHE A 881 -12.32 -81.48 21.01
N ARG A 882 -12.15 -80.32 20.37
CA ARG A 882 -13.22 -79.60 19.67
C ARG A 882 -13.11 -79.86 18.18
N VAL A 883 -14.25 -79.90 17.51
CA VAL A 883 -14.31 -80.07 16.06
C VAL A 883 -13.80 -78.80 15.38
N VAL A 884 -12.98 -78.98 14.33
CA VAL A 884 -12.69 -77.95 13.32
C VAL A 884 -13.16 -78.41 11.94
N ARG A 885 -13.60 -77.46 11.11
CA ARG A 885 -14.18 -77.73 9.78
C ARG A 885 -13.56 -76.82 8.70
N GLY A 886 -13.73 -77.19 7.42
CA GLY A 886 -13.37 -76.35 6.27
C GLY A 886 -12.07 -76.69 5.53
N GLY A 887 -11.09 -77.31 6.18
CA GLY A 887 -9.75 -77.44 5.58
C GLY A 887 -8.94 -76.16 5.73
N SER A 888 -7.74 -76.11 5.14
CA SER A 888 -6.89 -74.92 5.17
C SER A 888 -6.06 -74.82 3.90
N TRP A 889 -5.35 -73.71 3.72
CA TRP A 889 -4.41 -73.47 2.61
C TRP A 889 -3.32 -74.54 2.48
N TYR A 890 -3.02 -75.27 3.56
CA TYR A 890 -2.04 -76.37 3.59
C TYR A 890 -2.67 -77.76 3.44
N SER A 891 -3.99 -77.88 3.61
CA SER A 891 -4.69 -79.16 3.59
C SER A 891 -4.91 -79.66 2.17
N PHE A 892 -4.85 -80.97 1.94
CA PHE A 892 -5.24 -81.57 0.65
C PHE A 892 -6.73 -81.33 0.36
N PRO A 893 -7.19 -81.43 -0.91
CA PRO A 893 -8.57 -81.12 -1.28
C PRO A 893 -9.60 -81.96 -0.52
N ASP A 894 -9.29 -83.23 -0.23
CA ASP A 894 -10.19 -84.12 0.54
C ASP A 894 -10.50 -83.60 1.95
N CYS A 895 -9.59 -82.81 2.54
CA CYS A 895 -9.80 -82.15 3.83
C CYS A 895 -10.65 -80.87 3.73
N ALA A 896 -10.85 -80.33 2.53
CA ALA A 896 -11.64 -79.13 2.26
C ALA A 896 -13.07 -79.44 1.77
N ARG A 897 -13.44 -80.72 1.68
CA ARG A 897 -14.80 -81.15 1.37
C ARG A 897 -15.76 -80.68 2.46
N SER A 898 -17.01 -80.40 2.09
CA SER A 898 -18.07 -79.96 3.02
C SER A 898 -18.24 -80.94 4.19
N ALA A 899 -18.11 -82.24 3.95
CA ALA A 899 -18.22 -83.30 4.96
C ALA A 899 -16.95 -83.51 5.81
N ALA A 900 -15.80 -82.94 5.44
CA ALA A 900 -14.51 -83.28 6.06
C ALA A 900 -14.33 -82.64 7.44
N ARG A 901 -14.23 -83.48 8.48
CA ARG A 901 -14.15 -83.05 9.87
C ARG A 901 -12.73 -83.27 10.38
N SER A 902 -12.23 -82.39 11.23
CA SER A 902 -11.01 -82.67 12.01
C SER A 902 -11.21 -82.19 13.44
N PHE A 903 -10.18 -82.31 14.27
CA PHE A 903 -10.26 -81.96 15.67
C PHE A 903 -8.95 -81.39 16.20
N ASN A 904 -9.06 -80.50 17.19
CA ASN A 904 -7.90 -79.98 17.89
C ASN A 904 -8.24 -79.67 19.37
N ARG A 905 -7.22 -79.55 20.22
CA ARG A 905 -7.42 -79.26 21.64
C ARG A 905 -7.84 -77.81 21.82
N PRO A 906 -8.81 -77.50 22.69
CA PRO A 906 -9.34 -76.15 22.82
C PRO A 906 -8.32 -75.10 23.29
N GLY A 907 -7.23 -75.53 23.96
CA GLY A 907 -6.12 -74.66 24.35
C GLY A 907 -5.00 -74.50 23.30
N ASN A 908 -5.03 -75.25 22.19
CA ASN A 908 -4.00 -75.14 21.15
C ASN A 908 -4.23 -73.90 20.29
N ARG A 909 -3.14 -73.18 20.00
CA ARG A 909 -3.10 -72.11 18.98
C ARG A 909 -2.36 -72.66 17.77
N ASP A 910 -2.98 -72.58 16.60
CA ASP A 910 -2.45 -73.14 15.36
C ASP A 910 -2.48 -72.09 14.24
N GLY A 911 -1.44 -72.06 13.41
CA GLY A 911 -1.28 -71.11 12.31
C GLY A 911 -2.19 -71.37 11.11
N VAL A 912 -2.96 -72.45 11.13
CA VAL A 912 -3.97 -72.77 10.10
C VAL A 912 -5.39 -72.87 10.64
N ILE A 913 -5.64 -72.53 11.91
CA ILE A 913 -6.97 -72.58 12.54
C ILE A 913 -7.41 -71.17 12.95
N GLY A 914 -8.50 -70.72 12.35
CA GLY A 914 -9.26 -69.53 12.71
C GLY A 914 -10.67 -69.90 13.16
N PHE A 915 -11.63 -69.01 12.92
CA PHE A 915 -13.03 -69.24 13.25
C PHE A 915 -13.96 -68.26 12.52
N ARG A 916 -15.25 -68.60 12.52
CA ARG A 916 -16.34 -67.72 12.13
C ARG A 916 -17.37 -67.62 13.25
N VAL A 917 -18.24 -66.61 13.20
CA VAL A 917 -19.20 -66.35 14.28
C VAL A 917 -20.62 -66.57 13.80
N LEU A 918 -21.41 -67.24 14.62
CA LEU A 918 -22.84 -67.39 14.46
C LEU A 918 -23.54 -66.47 15.46
N CYS A 919 -24.51 -65.67 15.01
CA CYS A 919 -25.38 -64.88 15.88
C CYS A 919 -26.83 -65.32 15.70
N SER A 920 -27.59 -65.34 16.81
CA SER A 920 -29.03 -65.62 16.78
C SER A 920 -29.74 -64.65 15.84
N SER A 921 -30.73 -65.13 15.09
CA SER A 921 -31.67 -64.20 14.45
C SER A 921 -32.30 -63.31 15.52
N PRO A 922 -32.38 -61.97 15.33
CA PRO A 922 -33.19 -61.13 16.20
C PRO A 922 -34.56 -61.80 16.32
N ILE A 923 -35.02 -62.00 17.56
CA ILE A 923 -36.40 -62.40 17.81
C ILE A 923 -37.24 -61.23 17.26
N GLU A 924 -38.10 -61.48 16.26
CA GLU A 924 -39.07 -60.48 15.79
C GLU A 924 -39.99 -60.00 16.92
#